data_AF-A0A8T9B4U9-F1
#
_entry.id   AF-A0A8T9B4U9-F1
#
_cell.length_a   1.000
_cell.length_b   1.000
_cell.length_c   1.000
_cell.angle_alpha   90.00
_cell.angle_beta   90.00
_cell.angle_gamma   90.00
#
_symmetry.space_group_name_H-M   'P 1'
#
loop_
_entity.id
_entity.type
_entity.pdbx_description
1 polymer ?
#
loop_
_entity_poly.entity_id
_entity_poly.type
_entity_poly.pdbx_seq_one_letter_code
_entity_poly.pdbx_strand_id
1 'polypeptide(L)'
;MDEVEDELRPSKVEIQRIYAQSSQRWSSHARKSYLQSGFSPGSFRLRNMLGNVPSYLGHNLVAFREQSNKPEFDLYTEALSNGLSVLYVNGESLWSVGKGDCDLKEKAMPNQLLLGVQKSISCSFSGDDCFANWPEFHEHHKTQPRDGNCLAILVFAWSYIISASWVEMQQTSGTFAAQSNDRMVYLCHQAGWRDNTSDSLLDTIDVNLGDVSNDAARWWAAILAKDEGWRAEIKRNESVYRSPWSTTSIEADHQFRLRRASTSQSSFNSVSSPPSSDVALGYLTDFCLLHSAGSQCSAALAAVLTFPSLEKASLPLPSSSFYSSCVRTQLATADISSPPKSSSSPASCHVDEKDEILQDFRLLPYYMTLSCRKRGIESLLCNTFFDPHIPCKLVSAWIQPIFEVLDPLIAKKDYKVLAMVLGRQQPKFAVLWTAAIITGMARSILQHCRNGFIAIEIHSAAWTNTTQTFMSLDPQPLPSCDRIYRSDECRLLYLAGEELNSRIPICPWRPFGTTALSDTDICVRTDAHCTGGHNLRYASWSWALKNGGNVRDPGFCSDTTTQRVYTTVDDTIILDGYKETALVSETISEMATRSIFGWLRSYGWPAAEKAIYSHSWISEGSYDESDDDLEDYISDPGKVKYTSDKFDRITAWLDQYAKETEGT
;
A
#
# COMPACT_ATOMS: atom_id res chain seq x y z
N MET A 1 -50.58 -10.83 10.46
CA MET A 1 -49.72 -11.74 9.69
C MET A 1 -48.34 -11.28 10.06
N ASP A 2 -47.80 -11.88 11.13
CA ASP A 2 -46.53 -11.45 11.71
C ASP A 2 -45.44 -11.75 10.67
N GLU A 3 -44.77 -10.69 10.20
CA GLU A 3 -43.57 -10.84 9.38
C GLU A 3 -42.57 -11.65 10.20
N VAL A 4 -42.29 -12.88 9.77
CA VAL A 4 -41.19 -13.67 10.32
C VAL A 4 -39.93 -12.82 10.16
N GLU A 5 -39.34 -12.41 11.28
CA GLU A 5 -38.11 -11.63 11.30
C GLU A 5 -37.01 -12.43 10.57
N ASP A 6 -36.60 -11.93 9.41
CA ASP A 6 -35.46 -12.47 8.68
C ASP A 6 -34.19 -12.08 9.43
N GLU A 7 -33.61 -13.02 10.19
CA GLU A 7 -32.43 -12.76 11.02
C GLU A 7 -31.22 -12.22 10.22
N LEU A 8 -31.15 -12.58 8.93
CA LEU A 8 -30.08 -12.22 8.01
C LEU A 8 -30.33 -10.87 7.34
N ARG A 9 -31.55 -10.63 6.84
CA ARG A 9 -31.87 -9.34 6.21
C ARG A 9 -32.07 -8.26 7.26
N PRO A 10 -31.26 -7.19 7.26
CA PRO A 10 -31.45 -6.09 8.18
C PRO A 10 -32.81 -5.42 7.96
N SER A 11 -33.37 -4.84 9.02
CA SER A 11 -34.58 -4.04 8.90
C SER A 11 -34.37 -2.84 7.96
N LYS A 12 -35.45 -2.38 7.30
CA LYS A 12 -35.40 -1.15 6.48
C LYS A 12 -34.83 0.05 7.25
N VAL A 13 -35.12 0.13 8.55
CA VAL A 13 -34.63 1.19 9.44
C VAL A 13 -33.11 1.11 9.63
N GLU A 14 -32.56 -0.08 9.80
CA GLU A 14 -31.10 -0.27 9.91
C GLU A 14 -30.39 0.07 8.60
N ILE A 15 -30.93 -0.39 7.46
CA ILE A 15 -30.40 -0.08 6.13
C ILE A 15 -30.36 1.44 5.92
N GLN A 16 -31.48 2.13 6.15
CA GLN A 16 -31.58 3.58 5.98
C GLN A 16 -30.62 4.33 6.91
N ARG A 17 -30.47 3.89 8.16
CA ARG A 17 -29.54 4.49 9.12
C ARG A 17 -28.09 4.42 8.63
N ILE A 18 -27.63 3.23 8.23
CA ILE A 18 -26.25 3.04 7.74
C ILE A 18 -26.01 3.79 6.43
N TYR A 19 -26.97 3.73 5.51
CA TYR A 19 -26.92 4.46 4.25
C TYR A 19 -26.79 5.98 4.48
N ALA A 20 -27.65 6.55 5.34
CA ALA A 20 -27.61 7.98 5.65
C ALA A 20 -26.29 8.39 6.31
N GLN A 21 -25.79 7.58 7.24
CA GLN A 21 -24.50 7.81 7.89
C GLN A 21 -23.34 7.84 6.88
N SER A 22 -23.28 6.85 5.97
CA SER A 22 -22.26 6.79 4.93
C SER A 22 -22.39 7.97 3.96
N SER A 23 -23.59 8.22 3.45
CA SER A 23 -23.89 9.31 2.52
C SER A 23 -23.48 10.67 3.08
N GLN A 24 -23.85 10.96 4.34
CA GLN A 24 -23.51 12.22 5.00
C GLN A 24 -22.00 12.39 5.17
N ARG A 25 -21.30 11.33 5.60
CA ARG A 25 -19.84 11.34 5.78
C ARG A 25 -19.11 11.65 4.48
N TRP A 26 -19.40 10.91 3.42
CA TRP A 26 -18.71 11.05 2.14
C TRP A 26 -19.10 12.34 1.40
N SER A 27 -20.37 12.74 1.46
CA SER A 27 -20.83 14.02 0.90
C SER A 27 -20.21 15.22 1.64
N SER A 28 -20.02 15.12 2.97
CA SER A 28 -19.32 16.13 3.76
C SER A 28 -17.86 16.27 3.30
N HIS A 29 -17.17 15.15 3.07
CA HIS A 29 -15.80 15.16 2.51
C HIS A 29 -15.76 15.79 1.12
N ALA A 30 -16.65 15.41 0.20
CA ALA A 30 -16.74 16.00 -1.13
C ALA A 30 -16.98 17.51 -1.09
N ARG A 31 -17.98 17.96 -0.30
CA ARG A 31 -18.27 19.39 -0.12
C ARG A 31 -17.08 20.15 0.45
N LYS A 32 -16.44 19.62 1.50
CA LYS A 32 -15.23 20.23 2.11
C LYS A 32 -14.10 20.32 1.09
N SER A 33 -13.91 19.31 0.23
CA SER A 33 -12.88 19.31 -0.83
C SER A 33 -13.13 20.32 -1.96
N TYR A 34 -14.39 20.69 -2.23
CA TYR A 34 -14.70 21.79 -3.15
C TYR A 34 -14.52 23.17 -2.53
N LEU A 35 -14.82 23.33 -1.23
CA LEU A 35 -14.74 24.60 -0.52
C LEU A 35 -13.30 24.98 -0.10
N GLN A 36 -12.47 23.97 0.19
CA GLN A 36 -11.09 24.13 0.63
C GLN A 36 -10.16 23.84 -0.55
N SER A 37 -9.59 24.89 -1.14
CA SER A 37 -8.58 24.81 -2.20
C SER A 37 -7.25 24.19 -1.72
N GLY A 38 -7.11 22.87 -1.83
CA GLY A 38 -5.83 22.19 -1.64
C GLY A 38 -5.83 21.07 -0.60
N PHE A 39 -4.72 20.32 -0.56
CA PHE A 39 -4.50 19.31 0.47
C PHE A 39 -4.16 19.97 1.82
N SER A 40 -4.38 19.24 2.92
CA SER A 40 -3.89 19.71 4.22
C SER A 40 -2.36 19.62 4.26
N PRO A 41 -1.64 20.55 4.95
CA PRO A 41 -0.17 20.53 4.99
C PRO A 41 0.44 19.20 5.48
N GLY A 42 -0.30 18.44 6.30
CA GLY A 42 0.15 17.13 6.79
C GLY A 42 -0.11 15.95 5.84
N SER A 43 -0.89 16.15 4.76
CA SER A 43 -1.36 15.06 3.89
C SER A 43 -0.27 14.38 3.08
N PHE A 44 0.88 15.03 2.86
CA PHE A 44 2.01 14.48 2.09
C PHE A 44 3.19 14.00 2.94
N ARG A 45 3.07 14.07 4.27
CA ARG A 45 4.11 13.57 5.17
C ARG A 45 4.05 12.05 5.26
N LEU A 46 4.81 11.37 4.40
CA LEU A 46 4.92 9.90 4.32
C LEU A 46 5.16 9.25 5.68
N ARG A 47 5.96 9.91 6.55
CA ARG A 47 6.28 9.42 7.89
C ARG A 47 5.05 9.14 8.74
N ASN A 48 3.93 9.82 8.49
CA ASN A 48 2.67 9.65 9.23
C ASN A 48 2.07 8.25 9.02
N MET A 49 2.44 7.57 7.92
CA MET A 49 2.03 6.19 7.64
C MET A 49 2.73 5.17 8.54
N LEU A 50 3.94 5.49 8.99
CA LEU A 50 4.77 4.57 9.77
C LEU A 50 4.19 4.38 11.17
N GLY A 51 3.95 3.13 11.53
CA GLY A 51 3.68 2.64 12.88
C GLY A 51 4.84 1.77 13.33
N ASN A 52 4.65 0.46 13.42
CA ASN A 52 5.67 -0.49 13.89
C ASN A 52 6.41 -1.19 12.72
N VAL A 53 6.69 -0.47 11.63
CA VAL A 53 7.31 -1.07 10.44
C VAL A 53 8.75 -1.51 10.73
N PRO A 54 9.20 -2.75 10.45
CA PRO A 54 10.62 -3.09 10.52
C PRO A 54 11.42 -2.35 9.45
N SER A 55 12.69 -2.10 9.75
CA SER A 55 13.61 -1.50 8.79
C SER A 55 13.95 -2.54 7.73
N TYR A 56 13.87 -2.21 6.44
CA TYR A 56 14.19 -3.15 5.37
C TYR A 56 15.58 -3.77 5.56
N LEU A 57 15.65 -5.10 5.50
CA LEU A 57 16.85 -5.91 5.81
C LEU A 57 17.51 -5.56 7.15
N GLY A 58 16.73 -5.11 8.13
CA GLY A 58 17.21 -4.66 9.43
C GLY A 58 18.26 -3.54 9.36
N HIS A 59 18.27 -2.71 8.30
CA HIS A 59 19.32 -1.71 8.06
C HIS A 59 19.61 -0.79 9.28
N ASN A 60 18.57 -0.45 10.03
CA ASN A 60 18.68 0.40 11.23
C ASN A 60 18.91 -0.37 12.54
N LEU A 61 19.08 -1.69 12.51
CA LEU A 61 19.36 -2.49 13.70
C LEU A 61 20.82 -2.30 14.14
N VAL A 62 21.01 -1.96 15.42
CA VAL A 62 22.32 -1.85 16.06
C VAL A 62 23.12 -3.15 15.91
N ALA A 63 22.44 -4.29 16.06
CA ALA A 63 23.02 -5.62 15.91
C ALA A 63 23.72 -5.83 14.55
N PHE A 64 23.27 -5.14 13.48
CA PHE A 64 23.85 -5.26 12.14
C PHE A 64 24.93 -4.21 11.85
N ARG A 65 25.04 -3.16 12.68
CA ARG A 65 26.09 -2.14 12.58
C ARG A 65 27.38 -2.54 13.30
N GLU A 66 27.25 -3.32 14.37
CA GLU A 66 28.39 -3.68 15.24
C GLU A 66 29.09 -4.99 14.84
N GLN A 67 28.49 -5.78 13.94
CA GLN A 67 29.08 -7.04 13.48
C GLN A 67 30.04 -6.82 12.31
N SER A 68 31.26 -7.33 12.43
CA SER A 68 32.27 -7.32 11.35
C SER A 68 31.83 -8.08 10.09
N ASN A 69 30.86 -9.01 10.24
CA ASN A 69 30.24 -9.73 9.14
C ASN A 69 28.74 -9.40 9.12
N LYS A 70 28.23 -8.88 8.00
CA LYS A 70 26.79 -8.70 7.81
C LYS A 70 26.10 -10.08 7.88
N PRO A 71 24.92 -10.18 8.51
CA PRO A 71 24.17 -11.44 8.58
C PRO A 71 23.72 -11.89 7.19
N GLU A 72 23.82 -13.20 6.91
CA GLU A 72 23.24 -13.80 5.71
C GLU A 72 21.78 -14.15 5.98
N PHE A 73 20.86 -13.48 5.29
CA PHE A 73 19.43 -13.76 5.38
C PHE A 73 19.05 -15.09 4.75
N ASP A 74 17.99 -15.71 5.28
CA ASP A 74 17.33 -16.82 4.62
C ASP A 74 16.49 -16.32 3.44
N LEU A 75 16.76 -16.86 2.26
CA LEU A 75 16.20 -16.38 0.99
C LEU A 75 15.37 -17.47 0.34
N TYR A 76 14.21 -17.08 -0.18
CA TYR A 76 13.31 -17.96 -0.94
C TYR A 76 13.22 -17.49 -2.39
N THR A 77 13.31 -18.43 -3.33
CA THR A 77 13.12 -18.16 -4.77
C THR A 77 11.84 -18.81 -5.24
N GLU A 78 10.92 -18.00 -5.75
CA GLU A 78 9.67 -18.44 -6.36
C GLU A 78 9.87 -18.47 -7.88
N ALA A 79 9.68 -19.64 -8.51
CA ALA A 79 9.67 -19.76 -9.96
C ALA A 79 8.28 -19.40 -10.49
N LEU A 80 8.24 -18.57 -11.54
CA LEU A 80 7.03 -18.17 -12.24
C LEU A 80 6.78 -19.05 -13.46
N SER A 81 5.52 -19.15 -13.89
CA SER A 81 5.09 -19.92 -15.07
C SER A 81 5.80 -19.50 -16.37
N ASN A 82 6.19 -18.24 -16.47
CA ASN A 82 6.92 -17.67 -17.62
C ASN A 82 8.44 -17.93 -17.61
N GLY A 83 8.94 -18.76 -16.70
CA GLY A 83 10.36 -19.11 -16.57
C GLY A 83 11.22 -18.07 -15.86
N LEU A 84 10.64 -16.95 -15.43
CA LEU A 84 11.30 -15.98 -14.55
C LEU A 84 11.22 -16.44 -13.09
N SER A 85 12.00 -15.80 -12.22
CA SER A 85 11.89 -15.98 -10.78
C SER A 85 11.81 -14.67 -10.01
N VAL A 86 11.23 -14.76 -8.82
CA VAL A 86 11.16 -13.69 -7.83
C VAL A 86 11.90 -14.13 -6.57
N LEU A 87 12.71 -13.24 -6.02
CA LEU A 87 13.50 -13.47 -4.82
C LEU A 87 12.84 -12.78 -3.63
N TYR A 88 12.68 -13.52 -2.53
CA TYR A 88 12.15 -13.04 -1.27
C TYR A 88 13.15 -13.24 -0.13
N VAL A 89 13.02 -12.41 0.90
CA VAL A 89 13.65 -12.61 2.21
C VAL A 89 12.61 -13.13 3.19
N ASN A 90 12.97 -14.18 3.92
CA ASN A 90 12.11 -14.81 4.91
C ASN A 90 12.16 -14.08 6.26
N GLY A 91 11.03 -14.08 6.96
CA GLY A 91 10.92 -13.66 8.34
C GLY A 91 9.60 -14.09 8.93
N GLU A 92 9.31 -13.58 10.12
CA GLU A 92 8.06 -13.86 10.82
C GLU A 92 7.62 -12.64 11.61
N SER A 93 6.31 -12.45 11.68
CA SER A 93 5.70 -11.50 12.61
C SER A 93 5.35 -12.21 13.92
N LEU A 94 5.65 -11.55 15.04
CA LEU A 94 5.34 -12.05 16.38
C LEU A 94 4.14 -11.30 16.95
N TRP A 95 3.19 -12.04 17.51
CA TRP A 95 1.91 -11.52 17.99
C TRP A 95 1.60 -12.01 19.39
N SER A 96 1.34 -11.07 20.29
CA SER A 96 0.83 -11.37 21.64
C SER A 96 -0.67 -11.64 21.60
N VAL A 97 -1.14 -12.55 22.48
CA VAL A 97 -2.54 -13.05 22.52
C VAL A 97 -3.32 -12.55 23.76
N GLY A 98 -2.77 -11.56 24.47
CA GLY A 98 -3.24 -11.12 25.79
C GLY A 98 -2.55 -11.89 26.94
N LYS A 99 -2.72 -11.42 28.19
CA LYS A 99 -2.20 -12.08 29.40
C LYS A 99 -3.40 -12.55 30.22
N GLY A 100 -3.61 -13.85 30.30
CA GLY A 100 -4.67 -14.45 31.11
C GLY A 100 -4.26 -15.80 31.66
N ASP A 101 -5.09 -16.37 32.53
CA ASP A 101 -4.88 -17.67 33.17
C ASP A 101 -5.24 -18.84 32.23
N CYS A 102 -4.76 -18.80 30.98
CA CYS A 102 -5.03 -19.80 29.94
C CYS A 102 -3.72 -20.27 29.26
N ASP A 103 -3.82 -21.34 28.47
CA ASP A 103 -2.69 -21.93 27.76
C ASP A 103 -2.46 -21.37 26.33
N LEU A 104 -3.23 -20.35 25.91
CA LEU A 104 -3.05 -19.74 24.59
C LEU A 104 -1.66 -19.09 24.45
N LYS A 105 -0.93 -19.52 23.42
CA LYS A 105 0.44 -19.07 23.15
C LYS A 105 0.46 -17.86 22.22
N GLU A 106 1.55 -17.08 22.31
CA GLU A 106 1.89 -16.09 21.29
C GLU A 106 1.93 -16.74 19.89
N LYS A 107 1.48 -16.01 18.87
CA LYS A 107 1.49 -16.50 17.49
C LYS A 107 2.71 -15.93 16.75
N ALA A 108 3.48 -16.81 16.13
CA ALA A 108 4.45 -16.47 15.11
C ALA A 108 3.82 -16.75 13.74
N MET A 109 3.84 -15.76 12.83
CA MET A 109 3.30 -15.90 11.48
C MET A 109 4.44 -15.73 10.48
N PRO A 110 4.89 -16.82 9.83
CA PRO A 110 5.88 -16.74 8.76
C PRO A 110 5.38 -15.83 7.64
N ASN A 111 6.26 -14.99 7.11
CA ASN A 111 5.95 -14.13 5.99
C ASN A 111 7.21 -13.78 5.20
N GLN A 112 7.01 -13.36 3.95
CA GLN A 112 8.06 -13.10 2.99
C GLN A 112 7.95 -11.67 2.47
N LEU A 113 9.10 -11.01 2.37
CA LEU A 113 9.22 -9.67 1.80
C LEU A 113 9.98 -9.74 0.49
N LEU A 114 9.51 -9.00 -0.51
CA LEU A 114 10.15 -8.96 -1.82
C LEU A 114 11.58 -8.41 -1.69
N LEU A 115 12.54 -9.17 -2.24
CA LEU A 115 13.94 -8.79 -2.30
C LEU A 115 14.36 -8.37 -3.71
N GLY A 116 13.99 -9.13 -4.74
CA GLY A 116 14.42 -8.84 -6.10
C GLY A 116 13.54 -9.50 -7.16
N VAL A 117 13.50 -8.88 -8.33
CA VAL A 117 12.70 -9.31 -9.49
C VAL A 117 13.57 -9.47 -10.72
N GLN A 118 13.26 -10.39 -11.63
CA GLN A 118 14.01 -10.50 -12.89
C GLN A 118 13.50 -9.54 -13.98
N LYS A 119 12.28 -9.04 -13.84
CA LYS A 119 11.66 -8.08 -14.75
C LYS A 119 11.35 -6.78 -14.01
N SER A 120 11.85 -5.67 -14.55
CA SER A 120 11.58 -4.32 -14.05
C SER A 120 10.19 -3.84 -14.48
N ILE A 121 9.60 -2.90 -13.75
CA ILE A 121 8.29 -2.34 -14.09
C ILE A 121 8.37 -1.55 -15.40
N SER A 122 7.37 -1.68 -16.27
CA SER A 122 7.26 -0.83 -17.46
C SER A 122 6.48 0.44 -17.12
N CYS A 123 6.99 1.59 -17.57
CA CYS A 123 6.34 2.88 -17.38
C CYS A 123 5.81 3.43 -18.70
N SER A 124 4.61 3.99 -18.68
CA SER A 124 4.00 4.68 -19.82
C SER A 124 3.48 6.04 -19.37
N PHE A 125 3.28 6.98 -20.29
CA PHE A 125 2.58 8.22 -19.96
C PHE A 125 1.08 8.07 -20.20
N SER A 126 0.28 8.49 -19.24
CA SER A 126 -1.17 8.59 -19.40
C SER A 126 -1.50 9.79 -20.29
N GLY A 127 -2.41 9.63 -21.25
CA GLY A 127 -3.02 10.76 -21.97
C GLY A 127 -4.02 11.57 -21.15
N ASP A 128 -4.15 11.28 -19.84
CA ASP A 128 -4.96 12.02 -18.89
C ASP A 128 -4.11 13.11 -18.24
N ASP A 129 -4.64 14.34 -18.15
CA ASP A 129 -4.01 15.50 -17.51
C ASP A 129 -4.02 15.41 -15.97
N CYS A 130 -3.84 14.22 -15.39
CA CYS A 130 -3.90 14.05 -13.95
C CYS A 130 -2.80 14.87 -13.25
N PHE A 131 -3.22 15.74 -12.34
CA PHE A 131 -2.33 16.72 -11.69
C PHE A 131 -1.52 17.61 -12.66
N ALA A 132 -2.01 17.87 -13.88
CA ALA A 132 -1.36 18.81 -14.81
C ALA A 132 -1.12 20.18 -14.17
N ASN A 133 -2.07 20.62 -13.31
CA ASN A 133 -1.88 21.70 -12.37
C ASN A 133 -1.77 21.09 -10.96
N TRP A 134 -0.55 21.07 -10.40
CA TRP A 134 -0.33 20.55 -9.06
C TRP A 134 -1.16 21.35 -8.05
N PRO A 135 -1.97 20.70 -7.18
CA PRO A 135 -2.79 21.40 -6.22
C PRO A 135 -1.92 22.07 -5.16
N GLU A 136 -2.01 23.40 -5.07
CA GLU A 136 -1.34 24.15 -4.01
C GLU A 136 -1.84 23.73 -2.62
N PHE A 137 -0.94 23.81 -1.64
CA PHE A 137 -1.33 23.72 -0.23
C PHE A 137 -2.10 24.95 0.20
N HIS A 138 -2.95 24.78 1.20
CA HIS A 138 -3.57 25.91 1.88
C HIS A 138 -2.52 26.76 2.62
N GLU A 139 -1.96 27.76 1.95
CA GLU A 139 -1.25 28.85 2.61
C GLU A 139 -1.99 30.18 2.39
N HIS A 140 -2.08 30.98 3.45
CA HIS A 140 -2.70 32.31 3.44
C HIS A 140 -1.84 33.38 2.71
N HIS A 141 -0.68 33.00 2.17
CA HIS A 141 0.19 33.90 1.44
C HIS A 141 0.12 33.61 -0.06
N LYS A 142 -0.22 34.65 -0.82
CA LYS A 142 -0.28 34.67 -2.29
C LYS A 142 1.11 34.37 -2.90
N THR A 143 1.54 33.11 -2.92
CA THR A 143 2.57 32.66 -3.84
C THR A 143 1.93 32.48 -5.22
N GLN A 144 2.63 32.86 -6.29
CA GLN A 144 2.15 32.66 -7.65
C GLN A 144 1.95 31.16 -7.91
N PRO A 145 0.96 30.79 -8.77
CA PRO A 145 0.80 29.43 -9.25
C PRO A 145 2.13 28.85 -9.68
N ARG A 146 2.57 27.75 -9.04
CA ARG A 146 3.74 27.01 -9.49
C ARG A 146 3.36 26.30 -10.78
N ASP A 147 3.74 26.89 -11.91
CA ASP A 147 3.50 26.30 -13.23
C ASP A 147 4.33 25.03 -13.41
N GLY A 148 3.66 23.88 -13.55
CA GLY A 148 4.27 22.65 -14.06
C GLY A 148 4.11 21.39 -13.21
N ASN A 149 4.20 20.25 -13.89
CA ASN A 149 4.13 18.91 -13.33
C ASN A 149 5.46 18.19 -13.57
N CYS A 150 6.23 17.95 -12.50
CA CYS A 150 7.50 17.22 -12.50
C CYS A 150 7.34 15.77 -12.03
N LEU A 151 6.13 15.29 -11.75
CA LEU A 151 5.90 14.03 -11.05
C LEU A 151 6.62 12.84 -11.69
N ALA A 152 6.50 12.67 -13.01
CA ALA A 152 7.19 11.55 -13.68
C ALA A 152 8.72 11.64 -13.59
N ILE A 153 9.28 12.85 -13.72
CA ILE A 153 10.73 13.09 -13.59
C ILE A 153 11.20 12.71 -12.19
N LEU A 154 10.47 13.15 -11.17
CA LEU A 154 10.75 12.86 -9.76
C LEU A 154 10.56 11.37 -9.44
N VAL A 155 9.58 10.71 -10.06
CA VAL A 155 9.35 9.26 -9.93
C VAL A 155 10.56 8.46 -10.46
N PHE A 156 11.09 8.82 -11.63
CA PHE A 156 12.30 8.16 -12.17
C PHE A 156 13.54 8.43 -11.31
N ALA A 157 13.67 9.64 -10.76
CA ALA A 157 14.76 9.97 -9.84
C ALA A 157 14.67 9.16 -8.53
N TRP A 158 13.49 9.08 -7.92
CA TRP A 158 13.28 8.27 -6.72
C TRP A 158 13.46 6.78 -7.00
N SER A 159 12.98 6.27 -8.13
CA SER A 159 13.21 4.89 -8.55
C SER A 159 14.70 4.55 -8.53
N TYR A 160 15.55 5.40 -9.11
CA TYR A 160 17.00 5.25 -9.03
C TYR A 160 17.50 5.27 -7.58
N ILE A 161 17.12 6.28 -6.79
CA ILE A 161 17.63 6.47 -5.42
C ILE A 161 17.30 5.26 -4.55
N ILE A 162 16.05 4.77 -4.59
CA ILE A 162 15.63 3.60 -3.81
C ILE A 162 16.36 2.34 -4.28
N SER A 163 16.52 2.18 -5.60
CA SER A 163 17.28 1.06 -6.15
C SER A 163 18.77 1.09 -5.79
N ALA A 164 19.38 2.27 -5.74
CA ALA A 164 20.76 2.45 -5.28
C ALA A 164 20.88 2.11 -3.79
N SER A 165 20.00 2.64 -2.93
CA SER A 165 19.97 2.30 -1.50
C SER A 165 19.77 0.80 -1.28
N TRP A 166 18.92 0.16 -2.09
CA TRP A 166 18.71 -1.28 -2.06
C TRP A 166 19.99 -2.08 -2.35
N VAL A 167 20.82 -1.66 -3.31
CA VAL A 167 22.14 -2.29 -3.56
C VAL A 167 23.07 -2.03 -2.37
N GLU A 168 23.16 -0.79 -1.92
CA GLU A 168 24.06 -0.36 -0.82
C GLU A 168 23.78 -1.10 0.49
N MET A 169 22.51 -1.33 0.83
CA MET A 169 22.12 -2.08 2.03
C MET A 169 22.65 -3.52 2.02
N GLN A 170 22.80 -4.11 0.83
CA GLN A 170 23.23 -5.50 0.65
C GLN A 170 24.74 -5.66 0.51
N GLN A 171 25.47 -4.63 0.12
CA GLN A 171 26.93 -4.68 -0.02
C GLN A 171 27.61 -4.81 1.35
N THR A 172 28.52 -5.77 1.50
CA THR A 172 29.32 -5.92 2.72
C THR A 172 30.44 -4.88 2.76
N SER A 173 30.59 -4.17 3.88
CA SER A 173 31.70 -3.24 4.09
C SER A 173 33.04 -3.96 3.89
N GLY A 174 33.88 -3.46 2.98
CA GLY A 174 35.22 -4.00 2.74
C GLY A 174 35.36 -4.94 1.53
N THR A 175 34.28 -5.27 0.82
CA THR A 175 34.39 -5.92 -0.51
C THR A 175 34.70 -4.84 -1.55
N PHE A 176 35.83 -4.95 -2.27
CA PHE A 176 36.11 -4.03 -3.37
C PHE A 176 34.97 -4.08 -4.40
N ALA A 177 34.47 -2.92 -4.86
CA ALA A 177 33.36 -2.83 -5.82
C ALA A 177 33.58 -3.64 -7.12
N ALA A 178 34.83 -3.95 -7.47
CA ALA A 178 35.19 -4.79 -8.61
C ALA A 178 34.95 -6.31 -8.40
N GLN A 179 34.74 -6.76 -7.16
CA GLN A 179 34.54 -8.18 -6.79
C GLN A 179 33.11 -8.47 -6.33
N SER A 180 32.30 -7.43 -6.05
CA SER A 180 30.88 -7.57 -5.73
C SER A 180 30.08 -7.78 -7.02
N ASN A 181 29.26 -8.85 -7.06
CA ASN A 181 28.27 -9.02 -8.11
C ASN A 181 27.06 -8.07 -7.96
N ASP A 182 26.98 -7.37 -6.83
CA ASP A 182 25.89 -6.45 -6.48
C ASP A 182 26.32 -5.01 -6.77
N ARG A 183 25.67 -4.34 -7.72
CA ARG A 183 26.15 -3.06 -8.27
C ARG A 183 25.09 -2.22 -8.96
N MET A 184 25.35 -0.93 -9.01
CA MET A 184 24.74 0.02 -9.94
C MET A 184 25.57 0.07 -11.23
N VAL A 185 24.92 0.05 -12.40
CA VAL A 185 25.60 0.10 -13.70
C VAL A 185 24.91 1.12 -14.61
N TYR A 186 25.71 1.90 -15.33
CA TYR A 186 25.22 2.72 -16.43
C TYR A 186 25.17 1.93 -17.73
N LEU A 187 24.12 2.16 -18.51
CA LEU A 187 23.95 1.59 -19.85
C LEU A 187 24.20 2.65 -20.93
N CYS A 188 24.11 2.21 -22.19
CA CYS A 188 24.34 3.07 -23.36
C CYS A 188 23.21 4.09 -23.58
N HIS A 189 21.97 3.78 -23.20
CA HIS A 189 20.83 4.66 -23.42
C HIS A 189 20.89 5.89 -22.51
N GLN A 190 20.64 7.05 -23.12
CA GLN A 190 20.66 8.36 -22.46
C GLN A 190 19.59 9.25 -23.08
N ALA A 191 19.00 10.14 -22.30
CA ALA A 191 18.14 11.21 -22.80
C ALA A 191 18.92 12.15 -23.74
N GLY A 192 18.23 12.64 -24.77
CA GLY A 192 18.82 13.58 -25.72
C GLY A 192 19.12 14.94 -25.09
N TRP A 193 19.99 15.72 -25.73
CA TRP A 193 20.25 17.11 -25.35
C TRP A 193 19.51 18.04 -26.29
N ARG A 194 18.96 19.14 -25.77
CA ARG A 194 18.33 20.15 -26.60
C ARG A 194 19.42 21.05 -27.21
N ASP A 195 19.45 21.09 -28.54
CA ASP A 195 20.22 22.10 -29.27
C ASP A 195 19.44 23.41 -29.36
N ASN A 196 20.15 24.54 -29.22
CA ASN A 196 19.59 25.90 -29.25
C ASN A 196 18.85 26.25 -30.56
N THR A 197 18.99 25.42 -31.60
CA THR A 197 18.41 25.61 -32.94
C THR A 197 17.21 24.71 -33.23
N SER A 198 16.81 23.84 -32.31
CA SER A 198 15.71 22.88 -32.52
C SER A 198 14.37 23.41 -32.01
N ASP A 199 13.38 23.46 -32.90
CA ASP A 199 11.98 23.72 -32.56
C ASP A 199 11.45 22.64 -31.61
N SER A 200 10.47 23.03 -30.78
CA SER A 200 9.77 22.11 -29.89
C SER A 200 8.93 21.14 -30.71
N LEU A 201 9.42 19.91 -30.90
CA LEU A 201 8.60 18.82 -31.43
C LEU A 201 7.49 18.49 -30.42
N LEU A 202 6.29 18.18 -30.93
CA LEU A 202 5.09 17.90 -30.12
C LEU A 202 5.28 16.73 -29.12
N ASP A 203 6.23 15.84 -29.42
CA ASP A 203 6.46 14.57 -28.72
C ASP A 203 7.70 14.62 -27.79
N THR A 204 8.20 15.83 -27.48
CA THR A 204 9.41 16.02 -26.66
C THR A 204 9.15 16.77 -25.37
N ILE A 205 9.63 16.20 -24.27
CA ILE A 205 9.54 16.79 -22.92
C ILE A 205 10.90 17.42 -22.58
N ASP A 206 10.96 18.73 -22.60
CA ASP A 206 12.18 19.46 -22.26
C ASP A 206 12.32 19.62 -20.75
N VAL A 207 13.47 19.21 -20.22
CA VAL A 207 13.81 19.28 -18.80
C VAL A 207 14.97 20.25 -18.60
N ASN A 208 14.72 21.34 -17.89
CA ASN A 208 15.75 22.28 -17.49
C ASN A 208 16.45 21.80 -16.22
N LEU A 209 17.73 21.47 -16.31
CA LEU A 209 18.54 21.06 -15.18
C LEU A 209 19.23 22.23 -14.46
N GLY A 210 19.23 23.43 -15.05
CA GLY A 210 19.97 24.57 -14.50
C GLY A 210 21.49 24.42 -14.66
N ASP A 211 22.25 24.92 -13.68
CA ASP A 211 23.71 24.79 -13.62
C ASP A 211 24.11 23.59 -12.76
N VAL A 212 24.10 22.41 -13.36
CA VAL A 212 24.47 21.14 -12.70
C VAL A 212 25.89 20.71 -13.08
N SER A 213 26.51 19.85 -12.27
CA SER A 213 27.80 19.23 -12.60
C SER A 213 27.68 18.26 -13.79
N ASN A 214 28.82 17.85 -14.36
CA ASN A 214 28.83 16.83 -15.43
C ASN A 214 28.28 15.48 -14.95
N ASP A 215 28.55 15.10 -13.70
CA ASP A 215 28.06 13.85 -13.12
C ASP A 215 26.55 13.88 -12.89
N ALA A 216 26.02 14.99 -12.38
CA ALA A 216 24.58 15.20 -12.24
C ALA A 216 23.86 15.18 -13.61
N ALA A 217 24.43 15.87 -14.61
CA ALA A 217 23.93 15.84 -15.98
C ALA A 217 23.91 14.42 -16.56
N ARG A 218 24.98 13.64 -16.35
CA ARG A 218 25.08 12.25 -16.79
C ARG A 218 24.07 11.35 -16.10
N TRP A 219 23.81 11.59 -14.81
CA TRP A 219 22.81 10.86 -14.03
C TRP A 219 21.40 11.12 -14.55
N TRP A 220 21.00 12.40 -14.69
CA TRP A 220 19.71 12.79 -15.27
C TRP A 220 19.50 12.19 -16.67
N ALA A 221 20.55 12.16 -17.50
CA ALA A 221 20.50 11.55 -18.82
C ALA A 221 20.22 10.05 -18.78
N ALA A 222 20.76 9.31 -17.80
CA ALA A 222 20.49 7.87 -17.67
C ALA A 222 19.08 7.58 -17.12
N ILE A 223 18.61 8.33 -16.11
CA ILE A 223 17.32 8.04 -15.48
C ILE A 223 16.12 8.47 -16.34
N LEU A 224 16.31 9.44 -17.24
CA LEU A 224 15.29 9.93 -18.19
C LEU A 224 15.49 9.36 -19.60
N ALA A 225 16.34 8.34 -19.77
CA ALA A 225 16.50 7.66 -21.05
C ALA A 225 15.18 6.99 -21.47
N LYS A 226 14.93 6.92 -22.79
CA LYS A 226 13.74 6.23 -23.34
C LYS A 226 13.73 4.75 -22.95
N ASP A 227 14.89 4.12 -23.08
CA ASP A 227 15.14 2.74 -22.68
C ASP A 227 15.95 2.70 -21.38
N GLU A 228 16.34 1.52 -20.91
CA GLU A 228 17.15 1.38 -19.70
C GLU A 228 18.51 2.10 -19.84
N GLY A 229 18.68 3.23 -19.16
CA GLY A 229 19.95 3.96 -19.05
C GLY A 229 20.79 3.58 -17.83
N TRP A 230 20.22 2.82 -16.89
CA TRP A 230 20.86 2.34 -15.68
C TRP A 230 20.26 1.00 -15.23
N ARG A 231 20.98 0.26 -14.37
CA ARG A 231 20.48 -0.93 -13.66
C ARG A 231 21.01 -1.01 -12.25
N ALA A 232 20.17 -1.54 -11.36
CA ALA A 232 20.53 -1.98 -10.01
C ALA A 232 20.39 -3.50 -9.95
N GLU A 233 21.50 -4.22 -9.79
CA GLU A 233 21.53 -5.68 -9.87
C GLU A 233 22.18 -6.29 -8.64
N ILE A 234 21.64 -7.44 -8.22
CA ILE A 234 22.28 -8.37 -7.29
C ILE A 234 22.36 -9.76 -7.90
N LYS A 235 23.35 -10.55 -7.52
CA LYS A 235 23.46 -11.95 -7.93
C LYS A 235 23.24 -12.90 -6.76
N ARG A 236 22.26 -13.80 -6.89
CA ARG A 236 21.93 -14.81 -5.88
C ARG A 236 21.64 -16.13 -6.58
N ASN A 237 22.22 -17.23 -6.08
CA ASN A 237 22.04 -18.58 -6.63
C ASN A 237 22.16 -18.61 -8.17
N GLU A 238 23.26 -18.04 -8.68
CA GLU A 238 23.60 -17.91 -10.11
C GLU A 238 22.68 -17.03 -10.96
N SER A 239 21.53 -16.62 -10.44
CA SER A 239 20.57 -15.72 -11.10
C SER A 239 20.86 -14.25 -10.79
N VAL A 240 20.57 -13.38 -11.75
CA VAL A 240 20.64 -11.92 -11.60
C VAL A 240 19.24 -11.39 -11.31
N TYR A 241 19.11 -10.69 -10.19
CA TYR A 241 17.89 -10.02 -9.79
C TYR A 241 18.09 -8.51 -9.84
N ARG A 242 17.02 -7.80 -10.15
CA ARG A 242 16.96 -6.35 -10.19
C ARG A 242 16.19 -5.82 -8.98
N SER A 243 16.42 -4.56 -8.65
CA SER A 243 15.67 -3.88 -7.60
C SER A 243 14.17 -3.86 -7.96
N PRO A 244 13.25 -4.15 -7.02
CA PRO A 244 11.81 -4.08 -7.23
C PRO A 244 11.29 -2.73 -7.73
N TRP A 245 12.05 -1.66 -7.47
CA TRP A 245 11.70 -0.29 -7.89
C TRP A 245 12.35 0.11 -9.22
N SER A 246 13.06 -0.80 -9.89
CA SER A 246 13.71 -0.52 -11.18
C SER A 246 12.67 -0.34 -12.28
N THR A 247 12.83 0.70 -13.10
CA THR A 247 11.95 1.01 -14.23
C THR A 247 12.57 0.62 -15.57
N THR A 248 11.72 0.29 -16.53
CA THR A 248 12.06 0.07 -17.94
C THR A 248 11.21 0.93 -18.86
N SER A 249 11.73 1.14 -20.08
CA SER A 249 11.04 1.54 -21.31
C SER A 249 9.84 2.48 -21.14
N ILE A 250 10.01 3.73 -21.54
CA ILE A 250 8.94 4.71 -21.74
C ILE A 250 8.28 4.40 -23.09
N GLU A 251 7.01 4.00 -23.08
CA GLU A 251 6.27 3.71 -24.32
C GLU A 251 6.28 4.89 -25.32
N ALA A 252 6.27 4.54 -26.60
CA ALA A 252 7.13 5.07 -27.67
C ALA A 252 6.94 6.54 -28.11
N ASP A 253 5.95 7.25 -27.58
CA ASP A 253 5.46 8.50 -28.17
C ASP A 253 6.04 9.77 -27.51
N HIS A 254 6.76 9.66 -26.39
CA HIS A 254 7.35 10.82 -25.73
C HIS A 254 8.81 10.59 -25.35
N GLN A 255 9.66 11.59 -25.56
CA GLN A 255 11.09 11.54 -25.22
C GLN A 255 11.53 12.75 -24.41
N PHE A 256 12.33 12.51 -23.37
CA PHE A 256 12.95 13.59 -22.61
C PHE A 256 14.14 14.20 -23.36
N ARG A 257 14.23 15.53 -23.35
CA ARG A 257 15.41 16.28 -23.78
C ARG A 257 15.92 17.16 -22.63
N LEU A 258 17.22 17.13 -22.41
CA LEU A 258 17.85 17.85 -21.32
C LEU A 258 18.40 19.21 -21.79
N ARG A 259 18.23 20.22 -20.94
CA ARG A 259 18.83 21.54 -21.11
C ARG A 259 19.68 21.89 -19.89
N ARG A 260 20.87 22.45 -20.13
CA ARG A 260 21.81 22.92 -19.11
C ARG A 260 22.22 24.36 -19.41
N ALA A 261 22.51 25.14 -18.38
CA ALA A 261 22.91 26.55 -18.52
C ALA A 261 24.35 26.76 -19.05
N SER A 262 25.24 25.76 -18.92
CA SER A 262 26.65 25.87 -19.28
C SER A 262 26.91 25.67 -20.79
N THR A 263 27.80 26.51 -21.36
CA THR A 263 28.18 26.55 -22.78
C THR A 263 29.13 25.44 -23.24
N SER A 264 29.57 24.58 -22.33
CA SER A 264 30.49 23.48 -22.66
C SER A 264 29.68 22.17 -22.78
N GLN A 265 29.25 21.83 -24.00
CA GLN A 265 28.86 20.45 -24.34
C GLN A 265 30.14 19.57 -24.28
N SER A 266 30.67 19.33 -23.08
CA SER A 266 31.69 18.31 -22.92
C SER A 266 31.00 16.96 -23.03
N SER A 267 31.33 16.19 -24.08
CA SER A 267 31.01 14.77 -24.18
C SER A 267 31.24 14.08 -22.84
N PHE A 268 30.22 13.41 -22.31
CA PHE A 268 30.36 12.65 -21.06
C PHE A 268 31.55 11.70 -21.18
N ASN A 269 32.52 11.81 -20.29
CA ASN A 269 33.55 10.78 -20.20
C ASN A 269 32.85 9.45 -19.92
N SER A 270 33.09 8.46 -20.79
CA SER A 270 32.48 7.12 -20.74
C SER A 270 32.85 6.29 -19.51
N VAL A 271 33.59 6.87 -18.56
CA VAL A 271 34.19 6.20 -17.39
C VAL A 271 33.51 6.57 -16.07
N SER A 272 32.52 7.48 -16.07
CA SER A 272 31.83 7.87 -14.82
C SER A 272 30.99 6.70 -14.27
N SER A 273 31.17 6.38 -12.99
CA SER A 273 30.36 5.40 -12.27
C SER A 273 29.01 5.99 -11.86
N PRO A 274 27.93 5.20 -11.80
CA PRO A 274 26.66 5.69 -11.26
C PRO A 274 26.81 6.21 -9.81
N PRO A 275 26.15 7.31 -9.43
CA PRO A 275 26.23 7.88 -8.08
C PRO A 275 25.59 6.96 -7.04
N SER A 276 26.02 7.08 -5.78
CA SER A 276 25.33 6.48 -4.64
C SER A 276 23.96 7.13 -4.42
N SER A 277 23.13 6.52 -3.58
CA SER A 277 21.81 7.03 -3.23
C SER A 277 21.88 8.41 -2.57
N ASP A 278 22.84 8.65 -1.67
CA ASP A 278 23.07 9.96 -1.05
C ASP A 278 23.45 11.05 -2.07
N VAL A 279 24.32 10.73 -3.03
CA VAL A 279 24.76 11.69 -4.06
C VAL A 279 23.61 12.00 -5.03
N ALA A 280 22.86 10.97 -5.44
CA ALA A 280 21.68 11.12 -6.28
C ALA A 280 20.57 11.92 -5.59
N LEU A 281 20.39 11.76 -4.27
CA LEU A 281 19.47 12.57 -3.47
C LEU A 281 19.86 14.05 -3.50
N GLY A 282 21.15 14.37 -3.46
CA GLY A 282 21.65 15.73 -3.64
C GLY A 282 21.19 16.33 -4.97
N TYR A 283 21.37 15.59 -6.07
CA TYR A 283 20.93 16.02 -7.40
C TYR A 283 19.41 16.20 -7.51
N LEU A 284 18.63 15.31 -6.89
CA LEU A 284 17.17 15.44 -6.80
C LEU A 284 16.76 16.66 -5.98
N THR A 285 17.42 16.91 -4.85
CA THR A 285 17.14 18.05 -3.98
C THR A 285 17.38 19.36 -4.71
N ASP A 286 18.50 19.48 -5.43
CA ASP A 286 18.82 20.67 -6.24
C ASP A 286 17.77 20.91 -7.33
N PHE A 287 17.28 19.83 -7.96
CA PHE A 287 16.19 19.91 -8.94
C PHE A 287 14.87 20.37 -8.30
N CYS A 288 14.51 19.83 -7.14
CA CYS A 288 13.31 20.24 -6.41
C CYS A 288 13.37 21.72 -6.03
N LEU A 289 14.52 22.23 -5.58
CA LEU A 289 14.70 23.64 -5.26
C LEU A 289 14.62 24.54 -6.52
N LEU A 290 15.22 24.11 -7.63
CA LEU A 290 15.18 24.83 -8.91
C LEU A 290 13.74 24.99 -9.43
N HIS A 291 12.93 23.93 -9.33
CA HIS A 291 11.56 23.88 -9.86
C HIS A 291 10.48 24.11 -8.80
N SER A 292 10.87 24.36 -7.55
CA SER A 292 9.95 24.47 -6.40
C SER A 292 9.00 23.25 -6.31
N ALA A 293 9.55 22.03 -6.39
CA ALA A 293 8.81 20.79 -6.57
C ALA A 293 8.74 19.88 -5.32
N GLY A 294 9.08 20.36 -4.12
CA GLY A 294 9.14 19.55 -2.90
C GLY A 294 7.87 18.78 -2.55
N SER A 295 6.70 19.40 -2.72
CA SER A 295 5.42 18.73 -2.51
C SER A 295 5.17 17.57 -3.49
N GLN A 296 5.65 17.73 -4.73
CA GLN A 296 5.63 16.69 -5.74
C GLN A 296 6.67 15.60 -5.44
N CYS A 297 7.76 15.95 -4.75
CA CYS A 297 8.84 15.03 -4.38
C CYS A 297 8.34 13.91 -3.46
N SER A 298 7.62 14.22 -2.37
CA SER A 298 7.05 13.19 -1.48
C SER A 298 5.95 12.37 -2.16
N ALA A 299 5.15 13.00 -3.04
CA ALA A 299 4.14 12.28 -3.82
C ALA A 299 4.78 11.32 -4.85
N ALA A 300 5.90 11.71 -5.46
CA ALA A 300 6.67 10.89 -6.37
C ALA A 300 7.35 9.73 -5.65
N LEU A 301 7.92 9.96 -4.46
CA LEU A 301 8.43 8.88 -3.60
C LEU A 301 7.33 7.87 -3.31
N ALA A 302 6.15 8.35 -2.88
CA ALA A 302 4.99 7.50 -2.62
C ALA A 302 4.55 6.69 -3.86
N ALA A 303 4.60 7.29 -5.05
CA ALA A 303 4.31 6.62 -6.31
C ALA A 303 5.29 5.48 -6.60
N VAL A 304 6.60 5.69 -6.39
CA VAL A 304 7.61 4.63 -6.54
C VAL A 304 7.36 3.49 -5.56
N LEU A 305 6.92 3.77 -4.33
CA LEU A 305 6.58 2.72 -3.37
C LEU A 305 5.46 1.78 -3.87
N THR A 306 4.63 2.21 -4.83
CA THR A 306 3.59 1.35 -5.41
C THR A 306 4.11 0.35 -6.45
N PHE A 307 5.34 0.52 -6.96
CA PHE A 307 5.87 -0.27 -8.07
C PHE A 307 5.93 -1.78 -7.82
N PRO A 308 6.33 -2.26 -6.64
CA PRO A 308 6.32 -3.70 -6.36
C PRO A 308 4.95 -4.39 -6.45
N SER A 309 3.86 -3.61 -6.40
CA SER A 309 2.48 -4.10 -6.54
C SER A 309 1.92 -3.92 -7.95
N LEU A 310 2.74 -3.51 -8.93
CA LEU A 310 2.31 -3.19 -10.29
C LEU A 310 3.13 -3.96 -11.33
N GLU A 311 2.45 -4.41 -12.39
CA GLU A 311 3.12 -4.93 -13.59
C GLU A 311 3.54 -3.79 -14.53
N LYS A 312 2.72 -2.74 -14.60
CA LYS A 312 2.92 -1.55 -15.42
C LYS A 312 2.41 -0.32 -14.67
N ALA A 313 3.13 0.79 -14.80
CA ALA A 313 2.71 2.09 -14.30
C ALA A 313 2.33 3.03 -15.46
N SER A 314 1.26 3.81 -15.27
CA SER A 314 0.88 4.89 -16.18
C SER A 314 1.02 6.21 -15.44
N LEU A 315 2.09 6.95 -15.75
CA LEU A 315 2.50 8.19 -15.10
C LEU A 315 1.89 9.41 -15.79
N PRO A 316 1.62 10.51 -15.06
CA PRO A 316 1.17 11.76 -15.66
C PRO A 316 2.19 12.30 -16.64
N LEU A 317 1.72 12.84 -17.77
CA LEU A 317 2.58 13.54 -18.71
C LEU A 317 3.10 14.85 -18.07
N PRO A 318 4.43 15.08 -18.04
CA PRO A 318 4.97 16.34 -17.57
C PRO A 318 4.45 17.52 -18.43
N SER A 319 4.04 18.60 -17.78
CA SER A 319 3.52 19.79 -18.49
C SER A 319 4.64 20.49 -19.27
N SER A 320 4.37 20.90 -20.51
CA SER A 320 5.29 21.70 -21.33
C SER A 320 5.43 23.17 -20.86
N SER A 321 4.82 23.57 -19.74
CA SER A 321 4.91 24.94 -19.22
C SER A 321 6.33 25.34 -18.72
N PHE A 322 7.26 24.39 -18.59
CA PHE A 322 8.66 24.64 -18.18
C PHE A 322 9.45 25.56 -19.14
N TYR A 323 8.86 25.99 -20.25
CA TYR A 323 9.47 26.88 -21.23
C TYR A 323 9.46 28.36 -20.82
N SER A 324 8.54 28.82 -19.94
CA SER A 324 8.22 30.27 -19.88
C SER A 324 8.83 31.06 -18.70
N SER A 325 9.48 30.42 -17.73
CA SER A 325 10.02 31.15 -16.56
C SER A 325 11.35 31.88 -16.84
N CYS A 326 12.22 31.35 -17.70
CA CYS A 326 13.50 32.02 -18.01
C CYS A 326 13.40 33.19 -18.99
N VAL A 327 12.35 33.27 -19.81
CA VAL A 327 12.23 34.34 -20.83
C VAL A 327 11.68 35.64 -20.24
N ARG A 328 10.87 35.58 -19.16
CA ARG A 328 10.29 36.77 -18.54
C ARG A 328 11.33 37.63 -17.79
N THR A 329 12.43 37.03 -17.33
CA THR A 329 13.49 37.75 -16.60
C THR A 329 14.51 38.43 -17.54
N GLN A 330 14.62 37.99 -18.80
CA GLN A 330 15.59 38.57 -19.76
C GLN A 330 15.04 39.73 -20.58
N LEU A 331 13.72 39.91 -20.66
CA LEU A 331 13.11 41.08 -21.32
C LEU A 331 12.98 42.29 -20.39
N ALA A 332 13.26 42.14 -19.10
CA ALA A 332 13.19 43.23 -18.11
C ALA A 332 14.54 43.94 -17.87
N THR A 333 15.59 43.63 -18.64
CA THR A 333 16.94 44.24 -18.48
C THR A 333 17.28 45.31 -19.52
N ALA A 334 16.29 45.87 -20.23
CA ALA A 334 16.51 46.96 -21.17
C ALA A 334 16.27 48.38 -20.60
N ASP A 335 15.91 48.55 -19.33
CA ASP A 335 15.83 49.88 -18.71
C ASP A 335 16.86 50.03 -17.58
N ILE A 336 18.01 50.58 -17.97
CA ILE A 336 19.07 51.05 -17.08
C ILE A 336 18.54 52.27 -16.34
N SER A 337 18.28 52.16 -15.04
CA SER A 337 18.43 53.19 -13.99
C SER A 337 17.51 52.90 -12.79
N SER A 338 17.84 51.90 -11.97
CA SER A 338 17.46 51.93 -10.53
C SER A 338 18.33 50.96 -9.74
N PRO A 339 18.72 51.31 -8.50
CA PRO A 339 19.58 50.46 -7.68
C PRO A 339 18.86 49.16 -7.29
N PRO A 340 19.60 48.06 -7.09
CA PRO A 340 19.01 46.74 -6.88
C PRO A 340 18.24 46.73 -5.56
N LYS A 341 16.91 46.63 -5.64
CA LYS A 341 16.11 46.20 -4.49
C LYS A 341 16.33 44.70 -4.35
N SER A 342 17.11 44.32 -3.33
CA SER A 342 17.23 42.95 -2.86
C SER A 342 15.84 42.42 -2.50
N SER A 343 15.20 41.70 -3.42
CA SER A 343 14.06 40.86 -3.11
C SER A 343 14.58 39.61 -2.41
N SER A 344 14.83 39.74 -1.10
CA SER A 344 14.97 38.60 -0.21
C SER A 344 13.62 37.90 -0.13
N SER A 345 13.42 36.85 -0.94
CA SER A 345 12.47 35.80 -0.55
C SER A 345 12.91 35.27 0.82
N PRO A 346 11.99 35.01 1.77
CA PRO A 346 12.39 34.56 3.09
C PRO A 346 13.10 33.21 2.95
N ALA A 347 14.33 33.11 3.44
CA ALA A 347 15.10 31.87 3.46
C ALA A 347 14.43 30.73 4.26
N SER A 348 13.32 30.99 4.97
CA SER A 348 12.67 30.01 5.85
C SER A 348 11.95 28.89 5.11
N CYS A 349 11.32 29.14 3.96
CA CYS A 349 10.51 28.12 3.26
C CYS A 349 11.36 27.04 2.54
N HIS A 350 12.56 27.38 2.08
CA HIS A 350 13.46 26.44 1.39
C HIS A 350 14.21 25.51 2.35
N VAL A 351 14.43 25.95 3.60
CA VAL A 351 15.03 25.11 4.65
C VAL A 351 14.08 23.97 5.02
N ASP A 352 12.77 24.26 5.13
CA ASP A 352 11.75 23.26 5.44
C ASP A 352 11.61 22.18 4.34
N GLU A 353 11.66 22.55 3.05
CA GLU A 353 11.54 21.60 1.93
C GLU A 353 12.70 20.59 1.87
N LYS A 354 13.93 21.09 2.00
CA LYS A 354 15.13 20.24 2.00
C LYS A 354 15.14 19.29 3.20
N ASP A 355 14.76 19.78 4.37
CA ASP A 355 14.71 18.98 5.58
C ASP A 355 13.64 17.88 5.50
N GLU A 356 12.49 18.14 4.86
CA GLU A 356 11.46 17.12 4.61
C GLU A 356 11.98 16.01 3.65
N ILE A 357 12.65 16.37 2.54
CA ILE A 357 13.25 15.40 1.60
C ILE A 357 14.31 14.54 2.30
N LEU A 358 15.20 15.17 3.08
CA LEU A 358 16.23 14.47 3.85
C LEU A 358 15.62 13.55 4.91
N GLN A 359 14.52 13.96 5.55
CA GLN A 359 13.81 13.13 6.51
C GLN A 359 13.21 11.90 5.83
N ASP A 360 12.54 12.07 4.69
CA ASP A 360 11.97 10.96 3.93
C ASP A 360 13.07 9.97 3.48
N PHE A 361 14.23 10.47 3.06
CA PHE A 361 15.36 9.61 2.72
C PHE A 361 15.88 8.81 3.92
N ARG A 362 15.99 9.40 5.11
CA ARG A 362 16.40 8.67 6.34
C ARG A 362 15.40 7.58 6.73
N LEU A 363 14.13 7.77 6.41
CA LEU A 363 13.04 6.82 6.70
C LEU A 363 12.84 5.79 5.59
N LEU A 364 13.61 5.88 4.50
CA LEU A 364 13.47 5.03 3.33
C LEU A 364 13.48 3.53 3.63
N PRO A 365 14.35 2.98 4.52
CA PRO A 365 14.29 1.56 4.86
C PRO A 365 12.93 1.11 5.38
N TYR A 366 12.18 1.95 6.09
CA TYR A 366 10.84 1.60 6.57
C TYR A 366 9.80 1.64 5.45
N TYR A 367 9.87 2.65 4.58
CA TYR A 367 9.00 2.74 3.41
C TYR A 367 9.20 1.56 2.46
N MET A 368 10.45 1.12 2.28
CA MET A 368 10.79 -0.05 1.45
C MET A 368 10.14 -1.33 1.98
N THR A 369 10.15 -1.58 3.30
CA THR A 369 9.45 -2.74 3.88
C THR A 369 7.95 -2.71 3.58
N LEU A 370 7.28 -1.56 3.77
CA LEU A 370 5.85 -1.43 3.46
C LEU A 370 5.56 -1.72 1.98
N SER A 371 6.44 -1.26 1.10
CA SER A 371 6.34 -1.41 -0.36
C SER A 371 6.56 -2.86 -0.82
N CYS A 372 7.45 -3.61 -0.16
CA CYS A 372 7.83 -4.98 -0.53
C CYS A 372 6.79 -6.05 -0.17
N ARG A 373 5.66 -5.69 0.43
CA ARG A 373 4.58 -6.64 0.72
C ARG A 373 3.61 -6.69 -0.47
N LYS A 374 3.50 -7.86 -1.11
CA LYS A 374 2.72 -8.10 -2.34
C LYS A 374 1.37 -7.35 -2.43
N ARG A 375 0.50 -7.51 -1.42
CA ARG A 375 -0.82 -6.84 -1.34
C ARG A 375 -0.89 -5.76 -0.26
N GLY A 376 0.26 -5.30 0.24
CA GLY A 376 0.33 -4.38 1.37
C GLY A 376 -0.30 -3.04 1.04
N ILE A 377 0.25 -2.32 0.05
CA ILE A 377 -0.27 -1.01 -0.37
C ILE A 377 -1.73 -1.09 -0.84
N GLU A 378 -2.08 -2.11 -1.62
CA GLU A 378 -3.46 -2.34 -2.05
C GLU A 378 -4.41 -2.44 -0.85
N SER A 379 -4.07 -3.27 0.15
CA SER A 379 -4.89 -3.41 1.35
C SER A 379 -5.02 -2.09 2.14
N LEU A 380 -3.95 -1.29 2.23
CA LEU A 380 -3.97 -0.01 2.95
C LEU A 380 -4.91 0.99 2.26
N LEU A 381 -4.94 0.99 0.93
CA LEU A 381 -5.85 1.83 0.14
C LEU A 381 -7.30 1.33 0.27
N CYS A 382 -7.55 0.02 0.14
CA CYS A 382 -8.86 -0.62 0.37
C CYS A 382 -9.43 -0.30 1.76
N ASN A 383 -8.57 -0.17 2.77
CA ASN A 383 -8.97 0.19 4.13
C ASN A 383 -9.73 1.52 4.25
N THR A 384 -9.65 2.38 3.23
CA THR A 384 -10.39 3.65 3.17
C THR A 384 -11.90 3.48 3.20
N PHE A 385 -12.39 2.35 2.70
CA PHE A 385 -13.80 2.00 2.61
C PHE A 385 -14.30 1.15 3.78
N PHE A 386 -13.37 0.64 4.60
CA PHE A 386 -13.69 -0.23 5.72
C PHE A 386 -14.09 0.57 6.96
N ASP A 387 -15.13 0.08 7.65
CA ASP A 387 -15.50 0.53 8.98
C ASP A 387 -15.75 -0.70 9.87
N PRO A 388 -14.97 -0.89 10.95
CA PRO A 388 -15.01 -2.10 11.77
C PRO A 388 -16.33 -2.32 12.52
N HIS A 389 -17.18 -1.29 12.62
CA HIS A 389 -18.46 -1.37 13.32
C HIS A 389 -19.61 -1.80 12.42
N ILE A 390 -19.43 -1.81 11.11
CA ILE A 390 -20.42 -2.28 10.15
C ILE A 390 -20.42 -3.82 10.13
N PRO A 391 -21.54 -4.48 10.47
CA PRO A 391 -21.64 -5.93 10.35
C PRO A 391 -21.77 -6.34 8.88
N CYS A 392 -21.36 -7.58 8.57
CA CYS A 392 -21.37 -8.13 7.21
C CYS A 392 -22.71 -7.97 6.47
N LYS A 393 -23.85 -8.05 7.17
CA LYS A 393 -25.19 -7.90 6.56
C LYS A 393 -25.55 -6.47 6.12
N LEU A 394 -24.80 -5.45 6.56
CA LEU A 394 -25.08 -4.02 6.26
C LEU A 394 -24.07 -3.37 5.31
N VAL A 395 -23.17 -4.16 4.72
CA VAL A 395 -22.07 -3.63 3.91
C VAL A 395 -22.57 -2.95 2.63
N SER A 396 -23.60 -3.47 1.96
CA SER A 396 -24.15 -2.83 0.75
C SER A 396 -24.68 -1.43 1.04
N ALA A 397 -25.35 -1.24 2.18
CA ALA A 397 -25.84 0.06 2.63
C ALA A 397 -24.71 1.03 2.97
N TRP A 398 -23.57 0.51 3.43
CA TRP A 398 -22.39 1.31 3.70
C TRP A 398 -21.67 1.73 2.41
N ILE A 399 -21.47 0.80 1.47
CA ILE A 399 -20.64 1.01 0.26
C ILE A 399 -21.37 1.82 -0.82
N GLN A 400 -22.67 1.61 -1.03
CA GLN A 400 -23.39 2.26 -2.14
C GLN A 400 -23.28 3.80 -2.12
N PRO A 401 -23.55 4.51 -1.00
CA PRO A 401 -23.41 5.98 -0.94
C PRO A 401 -22.01 6.49 -1.24
N ILE A 402 -20.99 5.68 -0.95
CA ILE A 402 -19.59 6.07 -1.21
C ILE A 402 -19.40 6.25 -2.71
N PHE A 403 -19.82 5.27 -3.50
CA PHE A 403 -19.65 5.31 -4.94
C PHE A 403 -20.63 6.25 -5.63
N GLU A 404 -21.81 6.52 -5.05
CA GLU A 404 -22.66 7.62 -5.52
C GLU A 404 -21.96 8.99 -5.44
N VAL A 405 -21.05 9.18 -4.47
CA VAL A 405 -20.22 10.40 -4.33
C VAL A 405 -18.97 10.35 -5.22
N LEU A 406 -18.32 9.19 -5.35
CA LEU A 406 -17.05 9.07 -6.08
C LEU A 406 -17.23 8.95 -7.60
N ASP A 407 -18.29 8.29 -8.08
CA ASP A 407 -18.51 8.03 -9.52
C ASP A 407 -18.53 9.31 -10.36
N PRO A 408 -19.20 10.41 -9.96
CA PRO A 408 -19.15 11.65 -10.70
C PRO A 408 -17.75 12.25 -10.82
N LEU A 409 -16.89 12.07 -9.80
CA LEU A 409 -15.50 12.55 -9.80
C LEU A 409 -14.64 11.72 -10.75
N ILE A 410 -14.81 10.40 -10.72
CA ILE A 410 -14.11 9.45 -11.59
C ILE A 410 -14.51 9.69 -13.05
N ALA A 411 -15.81 9.82 -13.34
CA ALA A 411 -16.32 10.04 -14.69
C ALA A 411 -15.82 11.37 -15.29
N LYS A 412 -15.70 12.42 -14.46
CA LYS A 412 -15.16 13.72 -14.87
C LYS A 412 -13.63 13.78 -14.89
N LYS A 413 -12.94 12.72 -14.44
CA LYS A 413 -11.48 12.70 -14.23
C LYS A 413 -11.01 13.84 -13.29
N ASP A 414 -11.81 14.19 -12.29
CA ASP A 414 -11.47 15.20 -11.28
C ASP A 414 -10.55 14.58 -10.21
N TYR A 415 -9.37 14.16 -10.65
CA TYR A 415 -8.39 13.43 -9.83
C TYR A 415 -7.92 14.24 -8.62
N LYS A 416 -7.90 15.57 -8.73
CA LYS A 416 -7.58 16.47 -7.62
C LYS A 416 -8.62 16.34 -6.51
N VAL A 417 -9.91 16.50 -6.83
CA VAL A 417 -10.97 16.40 -5.82
C VAL A 417 -11.09 14.97 -5.31
N LEU A 418 -10.95 13.97 -6.19
CA LEU A 418 -10.95 12.55 -5.81
C LEU A 418 -9.88 12.26 -4.74
N ALA A 419 -8.64 12.66 -4.97
CA ALA A 419 -7.54 12.50 -4.01
C ALA A 419 -7.82 13.22 -2.68
N MET A 420 -8.41 14.42 -2.73
CA MET A 420 -8.76 15.16 -1.52
C MET A 420 -9.89 14.48 -0.73
N VAL A 421 -10.92 13.93 -1.40
CA VAL A 421 -12.01 13.20 -0.73
C VAL A 421 -11.48 11.94 -0.05
N LEU A 422 -10.70 11.14 -0.77
CA LEU A 422 -10.09 9.91 -0.23
C LEU A 422 -9.10 10.22 0.90
N GLY A 423 -8.29 11.27 0.74
CA GLY A 423 -7.37 11.74 1.76
C GLY A 423 -8.08 12.34 2.99
N ARG A 424 -9.28 12.90 2.86
CA ARG A 424 -10.07 13.33 4.04
C ARG A 424 -10.67 12.16 4.80
N GLN A 425 -11.05 11.10 4.09
CA GLN A 425 -11.58 9.88 4.69
C GLN A 425 -10.49 9.11 5.45
N GLN A 426 -9.28 9.02 4.88
CA GLN A 426 -8.11 8.43 5.54
C GLN A 426 -6.88 9.34 5.39
N PRO A 427 -6.70 10.35 6.28
CA PRO A 427 -5.58 11.29 6.22
C PRO A 427 -4.21 10.62 6.23
N LYS A 428 -4.10 9.47 6.92
CA LYS A 428 -2.88 8.68 6.98
C LYS A 428 -2.41 8.21 5.60
N PHE A 429 -3.33 7.89 4.70
CA PHE A 429 -3.04 7.34 3.36
C PHE A 429 -3.34 8.33 2.23
N ALA A 430 -3.52 9.62 2.53
CA ALA A 430 -3.78 10.65 1.52
C ALA A 430 -2.67 10.70 0.45
N VAL A 431 -1.41 10.58 0.88
CA VAL A 431 -0.26 10.52 -0.03
C VAL A 431 -0.25 9.24 -0.88
N LEU A 432 -0.65 8.10 -0.33
CA LEU A 432 -0.78 6.85 -1.10
C LEU A 432 -1.92 6.91 -2.12
N TRP A 433 -3.04 7.56 -1.79
CA TRP A 433 -4.10 7.77 -2.77
C TRP A 433 -3.66 8.67 -3.92
N THR A 434 -2.88 9.71 -3.62
CA THR A 434 -2.26 10.55 -4.65
C THR A 434 -1.31 9.72 -5.51
N ALA A 435 -0.45 8.91 -4.88
CA ALA A 435 0.44 7.97 -5.57
C ALA A 435 -0.31 6.96 -6.46
N ALA A 436 -1.39 6.37 -5.96
CA ALA A 436 -2.19 5.41 -6.72
C ALA A 436 -2.86 6.04 -7.94
N ILE A 437 -3.24 7.32 -7.86
CA ILE A 437 -3.73 8.07 -9.02
C ILE A 437 -2.57 8.36 -9.99
N ILE A 438 -1.40 8.75 -9.48
CA ILE A 438 -0.19 9.02 -10.28
C ILE A 438 0.24 7.79 -11.06
N THR A 439 0.15 6.58 -10.50
CA THR A 439 0.61 5.35 -11.16
C THR A 439 -0.47 4.60 -11.94
N GLY A 440 -1.72 5.06 -11.85
CA GLY A 440 -2.89 4.40 -12.45
C GLY A 440 -3.51 3.27 -11.61
N MET A 441 -2.89 2.91 -10.48
CA MET A 441 -3.36 1.88 -9.54
C MET A 441 -4.78 2.16 -8.99
N ALA A 442 -5.14 3.42 -8.79
CA ALA A 442 -6.40 3.82 -8.15
C ALA A 442 -7.64 3.25 -8.84
N ARG A 443 -7.63 3.10 -10.17
CA ARG A 443 -8.77 2.56 -10.93
C ARG A 443 -9.11 1.13 -10.50
N SER A 444 -8.10 0.27 -10.41
CA SER A 444 -8.26 -1.13 -10.03
C SER A 444 -8.81 -1.24 -8.60
N ILE A 445 -8.22 -0.50 -7.68
CA ILE A 445 -8.62 -0.50 -6.26
C ILE A 445 -10.05 -0.01 -6.08
N LEU A 446 -10.43 1.10 -6.73
CA LEU A 446 -11.79 1.63 -6.66
C LEU A 446 -12.80 0.63 -7.24
N GLN A 447 -12.45 -0.07 -8.31
CA GLN A 447 -13.31 -1.10 -8.91
C GLN A 447 -13.47 -2.33 -7.98
N HIS A 448 -12.39 -2.81 -7.36
CA HIS A 448 -12.44 -3.90 -6.38
C HIS A 448 -13.33 -3.51 -5.19
N CYS A 449 -13.11 -2.33 -4.62
CA CYS A 449 -13.88 -1.85 -3.47
C CYS A 449 -15.36 -1.64 -3.81
N ARG A 450 -15.69 -1.17 -5.02
CA ARG A 450 -17.08 -1.04 -5.50
C ARG A 450 -17.81 -2.37 -5.47
N ASN A 451 -17.09 -3.44 -5.85
CA ASN A 451 -17.63 -4.78 -5.91
C ASN A 451 -17.57 -5.51 -4.55
N GLY A 452 -17.21 -4.82 -3.46
CA GLY A 452 -17.14 -5.39 -2.12
C GLY A 452 -15.84 -6.13 -1.78
N PHE A 453 -14.86 -6.15 -2.69
CA PHE A 453 -13.56 -6.76 -2.46
C PHE A 453 -12.65 -5.80 -1.70
N ILE A 454 -12.71 -5.88 -0.38
CA ILE A 454 -11.83 -5.12 0.52
C ILE A 454 -10.66 -6.02 0.93
N ALA A 455 -9.50 -5.83 0.28
CA ALA A 455 -8.30 -6.61 0.56
C ALA A 455 -7.78 -6.38 1.99
N ILE A 456 -7.35 -7.46 2.67
CA ILE A 456 -6.81 -7.44 4.03
C ILE A 456 -5.35 -7.90 4.01
N GLU A 457 -4.47 -7.19 4.70
CA GLU A 457 -3.10 -7.61 4.96
C GLU A 457 -2.68 -7.17 6.37
N ILE A 458 -2.83 -8.07 7.35
CA ILE A 458 -2.70 -7.74 8.78
C ILE A 458 -1.33 -7.16 9.16
N HIS A 459 -0.26 -7.49 8.41
CA HIS A 459 1.08 -6.99 8.71
C HIS A 459 1.16 -5.52 8.33
N SER A 460 0.68 -5.16 7.16
CA SER A 460 0.58 -3.78 6.68
C SER A 460 -0.32 -2.96 7.59
N ALA A 461 -1.44 -3.54 8.05
CA ALA A 461 -2.30 -2.92 9.06
C ALA A 461 -1.52 -2.63 10.36
N ALA A 462 -0.84 -3.63 10.92
CA ALA A 462 -0.06 -3.48 12.15
C ALA A 462 1.13 -2.51 12.01
N TRP A 463 1.88 -2.61 10.91
CA TRP A 463 3.00 -1.75 10.56
C TRP A 463 2.58 -0.30 10.37
N THR A 464 1.33 -0.07 9.94
CA THR A 464 0.76 1.27 9.84
C THR A 464 -0.16 1.63 11.01
N ASN A 465 -0.21 0.84 12.10
CA ASN A 465 -1.15 1.09 13.22
C ASN A 465 -2.59 1.39 12.75
N THR A 466 -3.08 0.64 11.76
CA THR A 466 -4.45 0.71 11.25
C THR A 466 -5.19 -0.61 11.50
N THR A 467 -6.52 -0.55 11.43
CA THR A 467 -7.38 -1.74 11.55
C THR A 467 -7.99 -2.03 10.20
N GLN A 468 -7.72 -3.23 9.66
CA GLN A 468 -8.29 -3.71 8.39
C GLN A 468 -9.26 -4.88 8.55
N THR A 469 -9.38 -5.43 9.75
CA THR A 469 -10.27 -6.55 10.04
C THR A 469 -10.80 -6.42 11.46
N PHE A 470 -12.03 -6.88 11.69
CA PHE A 470 -12.60 -6.94 13.02
C PHE A 470 -11.76 -7.81 13.97
N MET A 471 -11.00 -8.79 13.44
CA MET A 471 -10.16 -9.70 14.24
C MET A 471 -9.10 -8.99 15.07
N SER A 472 -8.67 -7.79 14.66
CA SER A 472 -7.68 -6.98 15.38
C SER A 472 -8.28 -6.03 16.42
N LEU A 473 -9.61 -6.00 16.57
CA LEU A 473 -10.27 -5.21 17.62
C LEU A 473 -10.21 -5.94 18.96
N ASP A 474 -10.24 -5.14 20.04
CA ASP A 474 -10.42 -5.68 21.39
C ASP A 474 -11.82 -6.33 21.53
N PRO A 475 -11.94 -7.44 22.29
CA PRO A 475 -13.21 -8.10 22.55
C PRO A 475 -14.24 -7.19 23.20
N GLN A 476 -15.52 -7.46 22.95
CA GLN A 476 -16.61 -6.69 23.57
C GLN A 476 -17.17 -7.44 24.77
N PRO A 477 -17.26 -6.81 25.95
CA PRO A 477 -17.86 -7.48 27.11
C PRO A 477 -19.37 -7.65 26.87
N LEU A 478 -19.87 -8.86 27.10
CA LEU A 478 -21.31 -9.13 27.17
C LEU A 478 -21.81 -9.00 28.62
N PRO A 479 -23.05 -8.52 28.84
CA PRO A 479 -23.65 -8.48 30.17
C PRO A 479 -23.97 -9.89 30.72
N SER A 480 -24.15 -10.88 29.85
CA SER A 480 -24.55 -12.25 30.21
C SER A 480 -23.41 -13.23 30.00
N CYS A 481 -23.20 -14.15 30.95
CA CYS A 481 -22.11 -15.14 30.92
C CYS A 481 -22.40 -16.36 30.04
N ASP A 482 -23.57 -16.50 29.42
CA ASP A 482 -23.97 -17.69 28.66
C ASP A 482 -23.88 -17.53 27.14
N ARG A 483 -23.46 -16.35 26.66
CA ARG A 483 -23.35 -16.02 25.23
C ARG A 483 -22.03 -15.36 24.91
N ILE A 484 -21.63 -15.45 23.65
CA ILE A 484 -20.47 -14.77 23.09
C ILE A 484 -20.87 -14.05 21.79
N TYR A 485 -20.25 -12.89 21.50
CA TYR A 485 -20.39 -12.30 20.17
C TYR A 485 -19.76 -13.22 19.14
N ARG A 486 -20.42 -13.44 18.00
CA ARG A 486 -19.85 -14.27 16.91
C ARG A 486 -18.48 -13.75 16.45
N SER A 487 -18.23 -12.45 16.56
CA SER A 487 -16.92 -11.88 16.28
C SER A 487 -15.86 -12.31 17.29
N ASP A 488 -16.21 -12.42 18.58
CA ASP A 488 -15.29 -12.87 19.63
C ASP A 488 -15.10 -14.39 19.56
N GLU A 489 -16.14 -15.14 19.19
CA GLU A 489 -16.04 -16.56 18.82
C GLU A 489 -15.04 -16.76 17.68
N CYS A 490 -15.12 -15.97 16.59
CA CYS A 490 -14.13 -16.04 15.52
C CYS A 490 -12.69 -15.80 16.03
N ARG A 491 -12.50 -14.81 16.90
CA ARG A 491 -11.18 -14.51 17.48
C ARG A 491 -10.65 -15.69 18.27
N LEU A 492 -11.47 -16.29 19.15
CA LEU A 492 -11.04 -17.43 19.97
C LEU A 492 -10.72 -18.65 19.12
N LEU A 493 -11.55 -18.99 18.11
CA LEU A 493 -11.27 -20.08 17.18
C LEU A 493 -9.92 -19.90 16.47
N TYR A 494 -9.66 -18.68 15.97
CA TYR A 494 -8.39 -18.36 15.33
C TYR A 494 -7.21 -18.46 16.31
N LEU A 495 -7.36 -17.94 17.53
CA LEU A 495 -6.29 -17.90 18.52
C LEU A 495 -5.96 -19.30 19.05
N ALA A 496 -6.97 -20.12 19.34
CA ALA A 496 -6.85 -21.53 19.71
C ALA A 496 -6.14 -22.37 18.63
N GLY A 497 -6.21 -21.93 17.36
CA GLY A 497 -5.48 -22.57 16.27
C GLY A 497 -6.14 -23.86 15.77
N GLU A 498 -7.47 -23.93 15.83
CA GLU A 498 -8.24 -25.01 15.24
C GLU A 498 -7.89 -25.20 13.74
N GLU A 499 -7.81 -26.45 13.28
CA GLU A 499 -7.25 -26.80 11.95
C GLU A 499 -7.90 -25.99 10.82
N LEU A 500 -9.24 -25.93 10.80
CA LEU A 500 -10.02 -25.23 9.76
C LEU A 500 -10.10 -23.71 9.97
N ASN A 501 -9.73 -23.20 11.15
CA ASN A 501 -9.74 -21.78 11.51
C ASN A 501 -8.34 -21.22 11.77
N SER A 502 -7.30 -21.95 11.35
CA SER A 502 -5.90 -21.57 11.51
C SER A 502 -5.48 -20.35 10.69
N ARG A 503 -6.27 -19.98 9.67
CA ARG A 503 -6.09 -18.78 8.83
C ARG A 503 -7.10 -17.70 9.20
N ILE A 504 -6.67 -16.44 9.13
CA ILE A 504 -7.54 -15.28 9.36
C ILE A 504 -8.66 -15.25 8.30
N PRO A 505 -9.90 -14.88 8.67
CA PRO A 505 -10.98 -14.68 7.71
C PRO A 505 -10.58 -13.68 6.61
N ILE A 506 -10.88 -14.02 5.35
CA ILE A 506 -10.70 -13.11 4.21
C ILE A 506 -11.73 -11.97 4.26
N CYS A 507 -12.89 -12.20 4.90
CA CYS A 507 -13.90 -11.16 5.11
C CYS A 507 -13.47 -10.21 6.25
N PRO A 508 -13.38 -8.89 6.00
CA PRO A 508 -12.96 -7.92 7.03
C PRO A 508 -14.09 -7.54 7.97
N TRP A 509 -15.33 -7.77 7.54
CA TRP A 509 -16.55 -7.36 8.22
C TRP A 509 -16.94 -8.37 9.30
N ARG A 510 -17.33 -7.87 10.47
CA ARG A 510 -17.70 -8.73 11.59
C ARG A 510 -19.00 -9.49 11.32
N PRO A 511 -19.12 -10.75 11.78
CA PRO A 511 -20.41 -11.42 11.82
C PRO A 511 -21.34 -10.71 12.80
N PHE A 512 -22.64 -10.74 12.53
CA PHE A 512 -23.65 -10.14 13.40
C PHE A 512 -24.10 -11.13 14.49
N GLY A 513 -24.64 -10.57 15.58
CA GLY A 513 -25.31 -11.35 16.63
C GLY A 513 -24.35 -12.10 17.57
N THR A 514 -24.91 -13.07 18.26
CA THR A 514 -24.26 -13.82 19.35
C THR A 514 -24.59 -15.31 19.23
N THR A 515 -23.72 -16.15 19.78
CA THR A 515 -23.92 -17.60 19.88
C THR A 515 -23.95 -17.99 21.36
N ALA A 516 -24.81 -18.96 21.72
CA ALA A 516 -24.82 -19.50 23.07
C ALA A 516 -23.53 -20.29 23.31
N LEU A 517 -22.90 -20.15 24.48
CA LEU A 517 -21.66 -20.88 24.77
C LEU A 517 -21.84 -22.40 24.74
N SER A 518 -23.05 -22.91 24.99
CA SER A 518 -23.39 -24.33 24.81
C SER A 518 -23.26 -24.83 23.38
N ASP A 519 -23.26 -23.92 22.41
CA ASP A 519 -23.33 -24.19 20.97
C ASP A 519 -22.00 -23.86 20.27
N THR A 520 -21.00 -23.33 20.98
CA THR A 520 -19.67 -23.05 20.44
C THR A 520 -18.73 -24.24 20.60
N ASP A 521 -17.59 -24.24 19.93
CA ASP A 521 -16.52 -25.24 20.15
C ASP A 521 -15.98 -25.23 21.59
N ILE A 522 -15.44 -26.37 22.02
CA ILE A 522 -14.94 -26.58 23.40
C ILE A 522 -13.81 -25.60 23.74
N CYS A 523 -12.92 -25.31 22.79
CA CYS A 523 -11.83 -24.35 22.97
C CYS A 523 -12.38 -22.94 23.27
N VAL A 524 -13.39 -22.49 22.52
CA VAL A 524 -14.07 -21.21 22.74
C VAL A 524 -14.66 -21.14 24.15
N ARG A 525 -15.32 -22.20 24.62
CA ARG A 525 -15.92 -22.24 25.97
C ARG A 525 -14.87 -22.10 27.08
N THR A 526 -13.71 -22.72 26.86
CA THR A 526 -12.59 -22.71 27.82
C THR A 526 -12.02 -21.31 27.96
N ASP A 527 -11.85 -20.60 26.84
CA ASP A 527 -11.17 -19.30 26.81
C ASP A 527 -12.13 -18.10 26.92
N ALA A 528 -13.44 -18.28 26.71
CA ALA A 528 -14.43 -17.20 26.78
C ALA A 528 -14.52 -16.52 28.16
N HIS A 529 -14.17 -17.25 29.23
CA HIS A 529 -14.20 -16.76 30.61
C HIS A 529 -12.84 -16.27 31.12
N CYS A 530 -11.83 -16.20 30.25
CA CYS A 530 -10.51 -15.75 30.64
C CYS A 530 -10.53 -14.27 31.09
N THR A 531 -10.15 -14.03 32.34
CA THR A 531 -10.20 -12.72 33.00
C THR A 531 -9.31 -11.66 32.34
N GLY A 532 -8.25 -12.10 31.66
CA GLY A 532 -7.33 -11.24 30.93
C GLY A 532 -7.81 -10.78 29.56
N GLY A 533 -8.82 -11.45 29.01
CA GLY A 533 -9.27 -11.28 27.62
C GLY A 533 -8.23 -11.71 26.59
N HIS A 534 -8.71 -12.08 25.40
CA HIS A 534 -7.85 -12.51 24.29
C HIS A 534 -7.94 -11.56 23.11
N ASN A 535 -6.79 -11.07 22.65
CA ASN A 535 -6.70 -10.21 21.48
C ASN A 535 -5.44 -10.51 20.68
N LEU A 536 -5.48 -10.23 19.38
CA LEU A 536 -4.32 -10.38 18.51
C LEU A 536 -3.59 -9.04 18.40
N ARG A 537 -2.43 -8.90 19.04
CA ARG A 537 -1.63 -7.66 19.02
C ARG A 537 -0.24 -7.90 18.48
N TYR A 538 0.13 -7.14 17.45
CA TYR A 538 1.46 -7.17 16.87
C TYR A 538 2.51 -6.75 17.90
N ALA A 539 3.56 -7.54 18.04
CA ALA A 539 4.66 -7.28 18.97
C ALA A 539 5.91 -6.80 18.24
N SER A 540 6.39 -7.56 17.25
CA SER A 540 7.62 -7.23 16.52
C SER A 540 7.76 -8.05 15.23
N TRP A 541 8.79 -7.76 14.45
CA TRP A 541 9.24 -8.60 13.34
C TRP A 541 10.49 -9.38 13.74
N SER A 542 10.75 -10.47 13.04
CA SER A 542 11.91 -11.32 13.24
C SER A 542 12.44 -11.76 11.88
N TRP A 543 13.66 -11.35 11.54
CA TRP A 543 14.34 -11.68 10.30
C TRP A 543 14.95 -13.07 10.39
N ALA A 544 14.66 -13.94 9.41
CA ALA A 544 15.24 -15.29 9.36
C ALA A 544 16.64 -15.23 8.73
N LEU A 545 17.59 -15.93 9.34
CA LEU A 545 18.97 -16.05 8.87
C LEU A 545 19.23 -17.43 8.27
N LYS A 546 20.16 -17.48 7.31
CA LYS A 546 20.55 -18.71 6.63
C LYS A 546 21.13 -19.78 7.55
N ASN A 547 21.68 -19.38 8.71
CA ASN A 547 22.18 -20.31 9.72
C ASN A 547 21.08 -20.89 10.63
N GLY A 548 19.80 -20.60 10.35
CA GLY A 548 18.65 -21.02 11.14
C GLY A 548 18.38 -20.15 12.38
N GLY A 549 19.19 -19.11 12.61
CA GLY A 549 18.95 -18.11 13.65
C GLY A 549 17.97 -17.03 13.21
N ASN A 550 17.43 -16.28 14.17
CA ASN A 550 16.49 -15.20 13.93
C ASN A 550 16.96 -13.90 14.59
N VAL A 551 16.66 -12.76 13.98
CA VAL A 551 17.00 -11.44 14.54
C VAL A 551 15.75 -10.59 14.69
N ARG A 552 15.41 -10.26 15.93
CA ARG A 552 14.26 -9.43 16.25
C ARG A 552 14.48 -7.98 15.82
N ASP A 553 13.50 -7.44 15.09
CA ASP A 553 13.39 -6.03 14.73
C ASP A 553 12.15 -5.44 15.44
N PRO A 554 12.34 -4.51 16.40
CA PRO A 554 11.24 -3.91 17.13
C PRO A 554 10.36 -3.00 16.28
N GLY A 555 10.79 -2.68 15.05
CA GLY A 555 10.09 -1.76 14.17
C GLY A 555 10.44 -0.31 14.40
N PHE A 556 9.80 0.54 13.61
CA PHE A 556 9.91 1.98 13.69
C PHE A 556 9.37 2.47 15.04
N CYS A 557 10.18 3.23 15.76
CA CYS A 557 9.78 3.91 16.97
C CYS A 557 9.93 5.41 16.72
N SER A 558 8.82 6.14 16.74
CA SER A 558 8.88 7.59 16.75
C SER A 558 9.06 8.05 18.19
N ASP A 559 10.03 8.94 18.46
CA ASP A 559 10.22 9.58 19.77
C ASP A 559 8.96 10.35 20.26
N THR A 560 7.97 10.54 19.39
CA THR A 560 6.66 11.07 19.75
C THR A 560 5.72 9.97 20.24
N THR A 561 5.46 10.01 21.55
CA THR A 561 4.38 9.30 22.25
C THR A 561 3.11 9.23 21.39
N THR A 562 2.59 8.02 21.23
CA THR A 562 1.31 7.63 20.62
C THR A 562 0.21 8.70 20.67
N GLN A 563 0.16 9.59 19.68
CA GLN A 563 -1.12 10.16 19.28
C GLN A 563 -1.86 9.08 18.50
N ARG A 564 -2.59 8.22 19.21
CA ARG A 564 -3.76 7.56 18.62
C ARG A 564 -4.71 8.69 18.21
N VAL A 565 -4.57 9.16 16.98
CA VAL A 565 -5.55 10.06 16.40
C VAL A 565 -6.77 9.20 16.08
N TYR A 566 -7.60 8.96 17.09
CA TYR A 566 -9.01 8.71 16.83
C TYR A 566 -9.53 10.01 16.21
N THR A 567 -9.60 10.06 14.88
CA THR A 567 -10.44 11.05 14.21
C THR A 567 -11.89 10.60 14.43
N THR A 568 -12.39 10.74 15.66
CA THR A 568 -13.81 10.99 15.85
C THR A 568 -14.05 12.39 15.31
N VAL A 569 -14.31 12.47 14.00
CA VAL A 569 -14.99 13.65 13.46
C VAL A 569 -16.40 13.54 14.01
N ASP A 570 -16.63 14.16 15.17
CA ASP A 570 -17.96 14.43 15.70
C ASP A 570 -18.55 15.56 14.85
N ASP A 571 -18.79 15.28 13.56
CA ASP A 571 -19.65 16.11 12.73
C ASP A 571 -21.06 15.79 13.27
N THR A 572 -21.64 16.74 14.02
CA THR A 572 -22.99 16.65 14.56
C THR A 572 -23.93 16.19 13.45
N ILE A 573 -24.58 15.03 13.63
CA ILE A 573 -25.47 14.43 12.63
C ILE A 573 -26.71 15.32 12.50
N ILE A 574 -26.68 16.28 11.56
CA ILE A 574 -27.87 16.98 11.12
C ILE A 574 -28.50 16.12 10.01
N LEU A 575 -29.53 15.37 10.40
CA LEU A 575 -30.32 14.55 9.49
C LEU A 575 -31.26 15.48 8.68
N ASP A 576 -30.77 16.07 7.60
CA ASP A 576 -31.62 16.86 6.70
C ASP A 576 -32.54 15.93 5.87
N GLY A 577 -33.83 16.26 5.86
CA GLY A 577 -34.91 15.74 4.98
C GLY A 577 -34.74 14.37 4.33
N TYR A 578 -35.36 13.35 4.94
CA TYR A 578 -35.53 11.99 4.42
C TYR A 578 -35.95 11.94 2.94
N LYS A 579 -35.07 11.45 2.07
CA LYS A 579 -35.48 10.78 0.83
C LYS A 579 -35.38 9.28 1.07
N GLU A 580 -36.49 8.57 0.88
CA GLU A 580 -36.50 7.11 0.90
C GLU A 580 -35.71 6.60 -0.31
N THR A 581 -34.42 6.28 -0.11
CA THR A 581 -33.56 5.68 -1.12
C THR A 581 -33.44 4.19 -0.85
N ALA A 582 -33.88 3.38 -1.81
CA ALA A 582 -33.73 1.93 -1.77
C ALA A 582 -32.31 1.52 -2.18
N LEU A 583 -31.80 0.44 -1.59
CA LEU A 583 -30.57 -0.18 -2.08
C LEU A 583 -30.77 -0.66 -3.52
N VAL A 584 -29.76 -0.44 -4.35
CA VAL A 584 -29.75 -0.95 -5.73
C VAL A 584 -29.50 -2.46 -5.73
N SER A 585 -28.70 -2.95 -4.78
CA SER A 585 -28.39 -4.37 -4.62
C SER A 585 -27.93 -4.69 -3.20
N GLU A 586 -28.19 -5.92 -2.74
CA GLU A 586 -27.72 -6.48 -1.46
C GLU A 586 -26.52 -7.44 -1.64
N THR A 587 -26.02 -7.62 -2.87
CA THR A 587 -25.00 -8.63 -3.22
C THR A 587 -23.73 -8.54 -2.36
N ILE A 588 -23.26 -7.33 -2.02
CA ILE A 588 -22.04 -7.19 -1.21
C ILE A 588 -22.27 -7.69 0.22
N SER A 589 -23.45 -7.40 0.78
CA SER A 589 -23.85 -7.89 2.10
C SER A 589 -23.99 -9.41 2.11
N GLU A 590 -24.60 -9.97 1.06
CA GLU A 590 -24.72 -11.41 0.87
C GLU A 590 -23.34 -12.08 0.82
N MET A 591 -22.43 -11.60 -0.05
CA MET A 591 -21.08 -12.15 -0.19
C MET A 591 -20.28 -12.06 1.11
N ALA A 592 -20.30 -10.90 1.77
CA ALA A 592 -19.59 -10.70 3.04
C ALA A 592 -20.15 -11.64 4.13
N THR A 593 -21.47 -11.82 4.18
CA THR A 593 -22.15 -12.67 5.14
C THR A 593 -21.85 -14.15 4.90
N ARG A 594 -21.99 -14.61 3.65
CA ARG A 594 -21.63 -15.98 3.25
C ARG A 594 -20.17 -16.29 3.57
N SER A 595 -19.27 -15.36 3.25
CA SER A 595 -17.84 -15.54 3.50
C SER A 595 -17.52 -15.69 4.99
N ILE A 596 -18.01 -14.79 5.85
CA ILE A 596 -17.65 -14.83 7.28
C ILE A 596 -18.34 -15.98 8.04
N PHE A 597 -19.59 -16.31 7.69
CA PHE A 597 -20.27 -17.44 8.31
C PHE A 597 -19.75 -18.77 7.80
N GLY A 598 -19.35 -18.87 6.53
CA GLY A 598 -18.65 -20.04 6.01
C GLY A 598 -17.34 -20.29 6.75
N TRP A 599 -16.57 -19.24 7.05
CA TRP A 599 -15.37 -19.35 7.88
C TRP A 599 -15.69 -19.70 9.34
N LEU A 600 -16.70 -19.08 9.95
CA LEU A 600 -17.06 -19.31 11.36
C LEU A 600 -17.62 -20.72 11.60
N ARG A 601 -18.32 -21.28 10.62
CA ARG A 601 -19.03 -22.57 10.70
C ARG A 601 -18.39 -23.65 9.84
N SER A 602 -17.06 -23.60 9.69
CA SER A 602 -16.28 -24.61 8.96
C SER A 602 -16.47 -26.04 9.48
N TYR A 603 -16.77 -26.20 10.78
CA TYR A 603 -17.05 -27.49 11.42
C TYR A 603 -18.53 -27.88 11.44
N GLY A 604 -19.40 -27.05 10.85
CA GLY A 604 -20.84 -27.23 10.85
C GLY A 604 -21.60 -26.18 11.65
N TRP A 605 -22.92 -26.28 11.60
CA TRP A 605 -23.83 -25.27 12.12
C TRP A 605 -24.54 -25.75 13.39
N PRO A 606 -24.67 -24.90 14.43
CA PRO A 606 -25.56 -25.17 15.54
C PRO A 606 -27.01 -25.31 15.09
N ALA A 607 -27.76 -26.23 15.72
CA ALA A 607 -29.18 -26.40 15.44
C ALA A 607 -30.00 -25.12 15.69
N ALA A 608 -29.58 -24.30 16.66
CA ALA A 608 -30.18 -23.00 16.95
C ALA A 608 -30.04 -21.99 15.81
N GLU A 609 -29.05 -22.16 14.90
CA GLU A 609 -28.81 -21.26 13.77
C GLU A 609 -29.52 -21.71 12.48
N LYS A 610 -30.55 -22.57 12.58
CA LYS A 610 -31.32 -23.06 11.43
C LYS A 610 -31.90 -21.97 10.54
N ALA A 611 -32.38 -20.88 11.14
CA ALA A 611 -32.86 -19.73 10.38
C ALA A 611 -31.76 -19.11 9.50
N ILE A 612 -30.51 -19.14 9.95
CA ILE A 612 -29.36 -18.59 9.22
C ILE A 612 -28.93 -19.52 8.08
N TYR A 613 -28.63 -20.79 8.37
CA TYR A 613 -28.09 -21.69 7.33
C TYR A 613 -29.13 -22.16 6.31
N SER A 614 -30.43 -22.00 6.59
CA SER A 614 -31.49 -22.28 5.61
C SER A 614 -31.83 -21.07 4.72
N HIS A 615 -31.27 -19.89 5.01
CA HIS A 615 -31.57 -18.68 4.25
C HIS A 615 -30.86 -18.67 2.89
N SER A 616 -31.49 -18.07 1.87
CA SER A 616 -30.98 -18.00 0.48
C SER A 616 -29.52 -17.51 0.35
N TRP A 617 -29.11 -16.52 1.14
CA TRP A 617 -27.72 -16.03 1.16
C TRP A 617 -26.69 -17.10 1.54
N ILE A 618 -27.09 -18.16 2.24
CA ILE A 618 -26.20 -19.24 2.70
C ILE A 618 -26.49 -20.57 1.98
N SER A 619 -27.78 -20.88 1.74
CA SER A 619 -28.28 -22.18 1.30
C SER A 619 -28.12 -22.46 -0.20
N GLU A 620 -27.70 -21.50 -1.02
CA GLU A 620 -27.50 -21.77 -2.45
C GLU A 620 -26.34 -22.75 -2.67
N GLY A 621 -26.70 -23.86 -3.33
CA GLY A 621 -25.92 -25.09 -3.43
C GLY A 621 -24.57 -24.92 -4.10
N SER A 622 -23.78 -25.98 -3.95
CA SER A 622 -22.58 -26.29 -4.73
C SER A 622 -22.70 -25.82 -6.18
N TYR A 623 -22.20 -24.62 -6.47
CA TYR A 623 -21.71 -24.34 -7.79
C TYR A 623 -20.39 -25.11 -7.86
N ASP A 624 -20.33 -26.09 -8.77
CA ASP A 624 -19.05 -26.64 -9.23
C ASP A 624 -18.10 -25.48 -9.41
N GLU A 625 -16.93 -25.57 -8.77
CA GLU A 625 -15.80 -24.69 -9.06
C GLU A 625 -15.51 -24.84 -10.56
N SER A 626 -16.11 -23.98 -11.38
CA SER A 626 -15.63 -23.75 -12.73
C SER A 626 -14.28 -23.07 -12.55
N ASP A 627 -13.25 -23.89 -12.63
CA ASP A 627 -11.82 -23.62 -12.46
C ASP A 627 -11.24 -22.70 -13.55
N ASP A 628 -12.04 -21.80 -14.11
CA ASP A 628 -11.61 -20.87 -15.14
C ASP A 628 -11.54 -19.43 -14.57
N ASP A 629 -10.29 -18.99 -14.42
CA ASP A 629 -9.80 -17.62 -14.19
C ASP A 629 -9.59 -17.09 -12.76
N LEU A 630 -9.09 -17.91 -11.82
CA LEU A 630 -8.38 -17.42 -10.61
C LEU A 630 -7.04 -18.13 -10.29
N GLU A 631 -6.49 -18.91 -11.22
CA GLU A 631 -5.10 -19.36 -11.12
C GLU A 631 -4.12 -18.25 -11.50
N ASP A 632 -3.88 -17.33 -10.58
CA ASP A 632 -2.51 -16.95 -10.28
C ASP A 632 -2.39 -16.30 -8.89
N TYR A 633 -1.48 -16.88 -8.08
CA TYR A 633 -0.94 -16.37 -6.82
C TYR A 633 -1.74 -16.53 -5.51
N ILE A 634 -1.94 -17.79 -5.09
CA ILE A 634 -1.68 -18.19 -3.69
C ILE A 634 -0.64 -19.32 -3.70
N SER A 635 0.62 -18.95 -3.91
CA SER A 635 1.77 -19.80 -3.55
C SER A 635 2.19 -19.44 -2.13
N ASP A 636 1.55 -20.13 -1.19
CA ASP A 636 2.05 -20.30 0.18
C ASP A 636 3.13 -21.40 0.11
N PRO A 637 4.40 -21.16 0.47
CA PRO A 637 5.43 -22.19 0.55
C PRO A 637 5.23 -22.99 1.84
N GLY A 638 4.09 -23.68 1.88
CA GLY A 638 3.63 -24.50 3.00
C GLY A 638 2.58 -25.52 2.58
N LYS A 639 2.37 -25.75 1.28
CA LYS A 639 1.45 -26.79 0.78
C LYS A 639 1.98 -28.19 1.13
N VAL A 640 1.65 -28.65 2.33
CA VAL A 640 1.37 -30.07 2.54
C VAL A 640 0.15 -30.37 1.68
N LYS A 641 0.33 -31.29 0.73
CA LYS A 641 -0.68 -31.76 -0.21
C LYS A 641 -1.82 -32.44 0.58
N TYR A 642 -2.79 -31.67 1.03
CA TYR A 642 -4.05 -32.18 1.58
C TYR A 642 -5.12 -31.98 0.53
N THR A 643 -5.58 -33.08 -0.07
CA THR A 643 -6.96 -33.38 -0.53
C THR A 643 -6.93 -34.50 -1.58
N SER A 644 -7.22 -35.72 -1.13
CA SER A 644 -7.75 -36.91 -1.85
C SER A 644 -7.47 -38.13 -0.96
N ASP A 645 -6.19 -38.37 -0.65
CA ASP A 645 -5.73 -39.56 0.10
C ASP A 645 -6.35 -39.73 1.50
N LYS A 646 -6.75 -38.64 2.19
CA LYS A 646 -7.35 -38.72 3.54
C LYS A 646 -8.82 -39.18 3.47
N PHE A 647 -9.57 -38.76 2.44
CA PHE A 647 -10.94 -39.22 2.21
C PHE A 647 -10.92 -40.68 1.73
N ASP A 648 -10.02 -41.03 0.81
CA ASP A 648 -9.89 -42.41 0.32
C ASP A 648 -9.47 -43.38 1.44
N ARG A 649 -8.62 -42.94 2.38
CA ARG A 649 -8.25 -43.73 3.57
C ARG A 649 -9.36 -43.84 4.60
N ILE A 650 -10.20 -42.82 4.77
CA ILE A 650 -11.36 -42.88 5.68
C ILE A 650 -12.44 -43.80 5.07
N THR A 651 -12.70 -43.70 3.77
CA THR A 651 -13.64 -44.57 3.06
C THR A 651 -13.14 -46.02 3.07
N ALA A 652 -11.85 -46.27 2.82
CA ALA A 652 -11.27 -47.60 2.90
C ALA A 652 -11.30 -48.20 4.32
N TRP A 653 -11.15 -47.36 5.36
CA TRP A 653 -11.26 -47.78 6.75
C TRP A 653 -12.71 -48.10 7.15
N LEU A 654 -13.69 -47.30 6.69
CA LEU A 654 -15.12 -47.55 6.90
C LEU A 654 -15.58 -48.82 6.17
N ASP A 655 -15.11 -49.06 4.94
CA ASP A 655 -15.39 -50.27 4.18
C ASP A 655 -14.76 -51.53 4.80
N GLN A 656 -13.60 -51.39 5.43
CA GLN A 656 -12.96 -52.48 6.16
C GLN A 656 -13.72 -52.81 7.46
N TYR A 657 -14.20 -51.79 8.18
CA TYR A 657 -14.98 -51.96 9.40
C TYR A 657 -16.37 -52.56 9.14
N ALA A 658 -17.01 -52.21 8.02
CA ALA A 658 -18.28 -52.81 7.59
C ALA A 658 -18.13 -54.29 7.24
N LYS A 659 -17.01 -54.70 6.61
CA LYS A 659 -16.74 -56.11 6.27
C LYS A 659 -16.39 -56.98 7.48
N GLU A 660 -15.80 -56.39 8.53
CA GLU A 660 -15.48 -57.11 9.77
C GLU A 660 -16.70 -57.27 10.70
N THR A 661 -17.77 -56.50 10.49
CA THR A 661 -19.01 -56.57 11.30
C THR A 661 -20.12 -57.42 10.68
N GLU A 662 -20.03 -57.79 9.40
CA GLU A 662 -20.95 -58.74 8.74
C GLU A 662 -20.41 -60.19 8.71
N GLY A 663 -19.26 -60.45 9.33
CA GLY A 663 -18.59 -61.75 9.39
C GLY A 663 -18.66 -62.46 10.76
N THR A 664 -19.80 -62.39 11.45
CA THR A 664 -20.15 -63.26 12.59
C THR A 664 -21.55 -63.80 12.47
#